data_AF-A0AAW2A8G2-F1
#
_entry.id   AF-A0AAW2A8G2-F1
#
_cell.length_a   1.000
_cell.length_b   1.000
_cell.length_c   1.000
_cell.angle_alpha   90.00
_cell.angle_beta   90.00
_cell.angle_gamma   90.00
#
_symmetry.space_group_name_H-M   'P 1'
#
loop_
_entity.id
_entity.type
_entity.pdbx_description
1 polymer ?
#
loop_
_entity_poly.entity_id
_entity_poly.type
_entity_poly.pdbx_seq_one_letter_code
_entity_poly.pdbx_strand_id
1 'polypeptide(L)'
;MREKEKGSVRLRMVDFWYRLWHLPLLLCLSGLLRWDLCHGQRLVQIQEGPLYRVQGYPISISCNVSGFKGPSLQDFEFMVKKSNVEINMISTEKSNFAYTMFSSRVREKDIEIVRLSGSSVLLRIKKLLEGDAGELFCHTPNTDGEYLGSYEAATTLNVIKDTLVASYFGSPSQSLSEGDPLQLECQVSSQTYQHTHLSVTWFVHSEEHENPRPIITLNKDLTVKTGAGFEDRYHAGVISMDKVEDTTYRLKMSQLLQSDQGKFYCKAIEWIQDPDRSWTQIAHKTSSACNVEVKRIVGPDVDSFTVYMKASKGPLLVGDALDIQCSVKAQHLPGHLFSVTWLKNQKNVAQIGSSGILTVFDSYKERENAAEMRAVKISHTDYLLTIRSATTEDQGQYQCEVWQEHMNDDGTFRKIQKQLSSPETVSITAKESDLMVVMVMKDEVTEGDTLQVTCSVSGFKGPLSVSWQHKKDSGDSFSDVISLTHEGVMKDIGTRYQSRHVQTLHSPAGNFTLEIGASATSDSGEYRCIVSEWTVQSNGEMTKANTQSQQKAISVNSVESQMKVTLKSRTTNVPINSSVELLCTVKGPKVSLGVRWMFRPPNSTVQRNILSIRHTGEISWGADQRNYQLSVQTQPSATVFLLIVPRASKQQEGQYQCQVDAYQKDVQKAMKNSNPLAVTVRKPESKLSLSKLKSRLETTANTDAMIECSVLTTTTDTSRFMITWMIGTQMLLTMDLDAVVKFGPAAGPEKDQRIRMEVRQKQTFQLTVRQVRTSDSGQYRCEVDEWLQDPLGDWYSLKKLSDTTELVVREKESKLSVKKENKMLNITNLQAGFTIDCVIDSQSSDNSAFEVTWFKVQEEGPVILFTAKRDGTLHSAINDKYLVFGRPLATHYKLTVPQINPTDVGQYYCQVEEWLPTANNWKKFASDKSGELSVHVHTEGDSKKLIDLFGLTLAITIPLICFLVLVIILLLGRKNKRNSDLKKKKACLWAENHPLNSVPKVTPAARHHS
;
A
#
# COMPACT_ATOMS: atom_id res chain seq x y z
N MET A 1 -29.37 47.88 -57.72
CA MET A 1 -30.67 47.19 -57.61
C MET A 1 -30.88 46.88 -56.13
N ARG A 2 -31.60 47.79 -55.45
CA ARG A 2 -32.96 47.66 -54.90
C ARG A 2 -32.95 46.91 -53.56
N GLU A 3 -33.48 47.40 -52.46
CA GLU A 3 -34.10 48.67 -52.00
C GLU A 3 -34.24 48.43 -50.48
N LYS A 4 -33.73 49.30 -49.59
CA LYS A 4 -34.48 50.34 -48.82
C LYS A 4 -35.81 49.81 -48.22
N GLU A 5 -36.18 50.10 -46.96
CA GLU A 5 -36.12 51.41 -46.32
C GLU A 5 -36.42 51.35 -44.80
N LYS A 6 -36.00 52.41 -44.10
CA LYS A 6 -36.30 52.77 -42.71
C LYS A 6 -37.73 53.35 -42.59
N GLY A 7 -38.28 53.39 -41.38
CA GLY A 7 -39.18 54.49 -41.00
C GLY A 7 -40.21 54.20 -39.92
N SER A 8 -39.99 54.80 -38.74
CA SER A 8 -40.95 55.03 -37.65
C SER A 8 -42.05 56.02 -38.06
N VAL A 9 -43.23 56.01 -37.39
CA VAL A 9 -43.95 57.20 -36.84
C VAL A 9 -45.32 56.84 -36.21
N ARG A 10 -45.44 57.15 -34.91
CA ARG A 10 -46.51 57.79 -34.11
C ARG A 10 -48.02 57.83 -34.54
N LEU A 11 -48.85 57.55 -33.50
CA LEU A 11 -50.08 58.24 -33.02
C LEU A 11 -51.36 58.23 -33.89
N ARG A 12 -52.47 57.73 -33.32
CA ARG A 12 -53.54 58.58 -32.76
C ARG A 12 -54.61 57.79 -31.97
N MET A 13 -55.06 58.50 -30.95
CA MET A 13 -56.11 58.26 -29.95
C MET A 13 -57.50 58.54 -30.57
N VAL A 14 -58.55 57.88 -30.07
CA VAL A 14 -59.84 58.47 -29.58
C VAL A 14 -60.96 57.40 -29.58
N ASP A 15 -61.39 57.09 -28.36
CA ASP A 15 -62.74 56.76 -27.87
C ASP A 15 -63.79 56.11 -28.79
N PHE A 16 -64.21 54.90 -28.39
CA PHE A 16 -65.59 54.44 -28.58
C PHE A 16 -66.15 53.84 -27.27
N TRP A 17 -67.06 54.63 -26.70
CA TRP A 17 -67.80 54.51 -25.46
C TRP A 17 -68.43 53.15 -25.10
N TYR A 18 -68.27 52.78 -23.82
CA TYR A 18 -69.38 52.59 -22.87
C TYR A 18 -70.56 51.70 -23.31
N ARG A 19 -70.40 50.35 -23.34
CA ARG A 19 -71.57 49.43 -23.29
C ARG A 19 -71.27 47.93 -23.03
N LEU A 20 -70.43 47.56 -22.06
CA LEU A 20 -70.27 46.13 -21.69
C LEU A 20 -69.91 45.89 -20.21
N TRP A 21 -70.48 46.70 -19.30
CA TRP A 21 -70.03 46.82 -17.90
C TRP A 21 -70.82 46.00 -16.86
N HIS A 22 -71.43 44.84 -17.19
CA HIS A 22 -72.14 44.07 -16.14
C HIS A 22 -72.10 42.52 -16.21
N LEU A 23 -71.26 41.90 -17.04
CA LEU A 23 -71.12 40.42 -17.03
C LEU A 23 -69.75 39.81 -16.66
N PRO A 24 -68.61 40.53 -16.57
CA PRO A 24 -67.37 39.88 -16.11
C PRO A 24 -67.19 39.93 -14.58
N LEU A 25 -67.93 40.79 -13.85
CA LEU A 25 -67.73 40.98 -12.41
C LEU A 25 -68.28 39.80 -11.57
N LEU A 26 -69.40 39.18 -11.96
CA LEU A 26 -69.99 38.04 -11.26
C LEU A 26 -69.28 36.70 -11.53
N LEU A 27 -68.56 36.58 -12.65
CA LEU A 27 -67.72 35.41 -12.95
C LEU A 27 -66.33 35.53 -12.31
N CYS A 28 -65.80 36.75 -12.12
CA CYS A 28 -64.63 36.96 -11.26
C CYS A 28 -64.92 36.76 -9.77
N LEU A 29 -66.14 37.07 -9.29
CA LEU A 29 -66.51 36.90 -7.87
C LEU A 29 -66.91 35.46 -7.50
N SER A 30 -67.38 34.63 -8.45
CA SER A 30 -67.65 33.20 -8.22
C SER A 30 -66.41 32.31 -8.38
N GLY A 31 -65.39 32.76 -9.12
CA GLY A 31 -64.04 32.16 -9.12
C GLY A 31 -63.26 32.40 -7.83
N LEU A 32 -63.63 33.41 -7.03
CA LEU A 32 -63.02 33.75 -5.74
C LEU A 32 -63.73 33.10 -4.53
N LEU A 33 -64.79 32.31 -4.75
CA LEU A 33 -65.57 31.62 -3.70
C LEU A 33 -65.46 30.09 -3.74
N ARG A 34 -64.46 29.55 -4.45
CA ARG A 34 -63.86 28.26 -4.10
C ARG A 34 -62.58 28.50 -3.33
N TRP A 35 -62.73 28.87 -2.06
CA TRP A 35 -61.67 28.60 -1.09
C TRP A 35 -61.72 27.10 -0.85
N ASP A 36 -61.13 26.33 -1.77
CA ASP A 36 -60.46 25.12 -1.32
C ASP A 36 -59.50 25.61 -0.25
N LEU A 37 -59.85 25.36 1.01
CA LEU A 37 -58.89 25.38 2.10
C LEU A 37 -57.87 24.31 1.76
N CYS A 38 -56.92 24.65 0.89
CA CYS A 38 -55.65 24.00 0.80
C CYS A 38 -54.99 24.30 2.13
N HIS A 39 -55.33 23.49 3.14
CA HIS A 39 -54.71 23.55 4.44
C HIS A 39 -53.24 23.25 4.17
N GLY A 40 -52.41 24.29 4.18
CA GLY A 40 -50.95 24.12 4.08
C GLY A 40 -50.53 23.14 5.17
N GLN A 41 -49.68 22.18 4.82
CA GLN A 41 -49.10 21.27 5.80
C GLN A 41 -48.24 22.08 6.79
N ARG A 42 -48.13 21.62 8.04
CA ARG A 42 -47.35 22.33 9.07
C ARG A 42 -45.92 22.50 8.57
N LEU A 43 -45.39 23.71 8.70
CA LEU A 43 -44.02 24.01 8.30
C LEU A 43 -43.36 24.87 9.37
N VAL A 44 -42.42 24.26 10.08
CA VAL A 44 -41.46 24.98 10.92
C VAL A 44 -40.31 25.46 10.07
N GLN A 45 -39.92 26.71 10.27
CA GLN A 45 -38.78 27.35 9.63
C GLN A 45 -37.92 28.00 10.69
N ILE A 46 -36.61 27.86 10.55
CA ILE A 46 -35.60 28.52 11.37
C ILE A 46 -34.74 29.38 10.44
N GLN A 47 -34.10 30.43 10.98
CA GLN A 47 -33.20 31.29 10.20
C GLN A 47 -32.16 30.48 9.40
N GLU A 48 -32.04 30.79 8.10
CA GLU A 48 -31.18 30.05 7.17
C GLU A 48 -29.69 30.18 7.54
N GLY A 49 -28.99 29.05 7.63
CA GLY A 49 -27.57 28.96 7.98
C GLY A 49 -26.67 28.55 6.81
N PRO A 50 -25.34 28.44 7.01
CA PRO A 50 -24.65 28.53 8.30
C PRO A 50 -24.54 29.97 8.84
N LEU A 51 -24.86 30.14 10.12
CA LEU A 51 -24.78 31.42 10.83
C LEU A 51 -23.42 31.56 11.52
N TYR A 52 -22.76 32.72 11.37
CA TYR A 52 -21.51 33.02 12.06
C TYR A 52 -21.71 34.17 13.04
N ARG A 53 -21.34 33.97 14.31
CA ARG A 53 -21.58 34.92 15.39
C ARG A 53 -20.36 35.02 16.30
N VAL A 54 -20.04 36.23 16.76
CA VAL A 54 -18.84 36.46 17.57
C VAL A 54 -19.09 36.14 19.03
N GLN A 55 -18.17 35.38 19.63
CA GLN A 55 -18.19 35.02 21.05
C GLN A 55 -18.31 36.26 21.93
N GLY A 56 -19.16 36.18 22.96
CA GLY A 56 -19.36 37.24 23.94
C GLY A 56 -20.41 38.29 23.55
N TYR A 57 -20.86 38.34 22.29
CA TYR A 57 -21.89 39.27 21.84
C TYR A 57 -23.29 38.64 21.88
N PRO A 58 -24.35 39.47 22.00
CA PRO A 58 -25.73 38.99 21.97
C PRO A 58 -26.15 38.58 20.56
N ILE A 59 -26.93 37.52 20.45
CA ILE A 59 -27.50 37.04 19.17
C ILE A 59 -28.99 36.78 19.28
N SER A 60 -29.65 36.75 18.14
CA SER A 60 -31.05 36.34 18.02
C SER A 60 -31.22 35.48 16.76
N ILE A 61 -31.95 34.36 16.90
CA ILE A 61 -32.23 33.40 15.81
C ILE A 61 -33.74 33.24 15.72
N SER A 62 -34.32 33.48 14.55
CA SER A 62 -35.76 33.36 14.33
C SER A 62 -36.19 31.92 14.13
N CYS A 63 -37.37 31.59 14.66
CA CYS A 63 -38.10 30.40 14.33
C CYS A 63 -39.61 30.70 14.24
N ASN A 64 -40.25 30.25 13.18
CA ASN A 64 -41.67 30.44 12.93
C ASN A 64 -42.32 29.15 12.47
N VAL A 65 -43.62 29.02 12.73
CA VAL A 65 -44.44 27.90 12.27
C VAL A 65 -45.64 28.41 11.50
N SER A 66 -45.97 27.74 10.41
CA SER A 66 -47.13 28.02 9.56
C SER A 66 -47.85 26.72 9.20
N GLY A 67 -49.05 26.80 8.62
CA GLY A 67 -49.79 25.61 8.17
C GLY A 67 -50.27 24.67 9.30
N PHE A 68 -50.35 25.15 10.54
CA PHE A 68 -50.79 24.34 11.68
C PHE A 68 -52.31 24.40 11.90
N LYS A 69 -52.89 23.30 12.38
CA LYS A 69 -54.27 23.20 12.88
C LYS A 69 -54.24 23.18 14.41
N GLY A 70 -54.87 24.13 15.09
CA GLY A 70 -54.86 24.17 16.56
C GLY A 70 -54.89 25.59 17.12
N PRO A 71 -54.47 25.79 18.39
CA PRO A 71 -54.47 27.11 19.00
C PRO A 71 -53.52 28.07 18.26
N SER A 72 -53.90 29.34 18.18
CA SER A 72 -53.06 30.39 17.55
C SER A 72 -51.74 30.62 18.29
N LEU A 73 -51.66 30.20 19.55
CA LEU A 73 -50.46 30.19 20.35
C LEU A 73 -49.79 28.81 20.24
N GLN A 74 -48.60 28.78 19.67
CA GLN A 74 -47.79 27.58 19.50
C GLN A 74 -46.61 27.59 20.47
N ASP A 75 -46.19 26.40 20.88
CA ASP A 75 -45.02 26.18 21.73
C ASP A 75 -43.78 25.84 20.91
N PHE A 76 -42.62 26.23 21.45
CA PHE A 76 -41.33 26.14 20.78
C PHE A 76 -40.30 25.53 21.74
N GLU A 77 -39.51 24.60 21.22
CA GLU A 77 -38.42 23.92 21.89
C GLU A 77 -37.14 24.08 21.06
N PHE A 78 -36.10 24.64 21.67
CA PHE A 78 -34.78 24.75 21.06
C PHE A 78 -33.84 23.69 21.62
N MET A 79 -33.15 22.98 20.73
CA MET A 79 -32.18 21.94 21.06
C MET A 79 -30.91 22.18 20.25
N VAL A 80 -29.77 21.73 20.75
CA VAL A 80 -28.51 21.75 20.00
C VAL A 80 -27.92 20.36 19.92
N LYS A 81 -27.52 19.95 18.72
CA LYS A 81 -26.85 18.68 18.48
C LYS A 81 -25.35 18.90 18.36
N LYS A 82 -24.60 18.10 19.13
CA LYS A 82 -23.13 18.09 19.14
C LYS A 82 -22.64 16.65 19.15
N SER A 83 -21.74 16.29 18.24
CA SER A 83 -21.17 14.94 18.18
C SER A 83 -22.23 13.82 18.21
N ASN A 84 -23.36 14.03 17.51
CA ASN A 84 -24.55 13.16 17.49
C ASN A 84 -25.33 13.01 18.81
N VAL A 85 -25.12 13.89 19.79
CA VAL A 85 -25.93 13.99 21.02
C VAL A 85 -26.81 15.23 20.93
N GLU A 86 -28.12 15.06 21.07
CA GLU A 86 -29.09 16.14 21.15
C GLU A 86 -29.23 16.62 22.60
N ILE A 87 -29.11 17.93 22.80
CA ILE A 87 -29.08 18.56 24.12
C ILE A 87 -30.17 19.63 24.17
N ASN A 88 -31.12 19.46 25.09
CA ASN A 88 -32.23 20.38 25.28
C ASN A 88 -31.74 21.74 25.81
N MET A 89 -32.08 22.81 25.12
CA MET A 89 -31.65 24.17 25.47
C MET A 89 -32.73 24.94 26.23
N ILE A 90 -33.92 25.14 25.63
CA ILE A 90 -35.01 25.91 26.24
C ILE A 90 -36.36 25.56 25.60
N SER A 91 -37.45 25.61 26.37
CA SER A 91 -38.83 25.34 25.92
C SER A 91 -39.78 26.44 26.43
N THR A 92 -40.81 26.76 25.66
CA THR A 92 -41.92 27.62 26.13
C THR A 92 -42.95 26.89 26.97
N GLU A 93 -43.07 25.56 26.81
CA GLU A 93 -44.07 24.73 27.50
C GLU A 93 -43.50 24.15 28.82
N LYS A 94 -42.26 23.67 28.79
CA LYS A 94 -41.65 22.88 29.88
C LYS A 94 -40.58 23.69 30.62
N SER A 95 -40.85 24.05 31.87
CA SER A 95 -39.92 24.84 32.71
C SER A 95 -38.59 24.13 33.05
N ASN A 96 -38.59 22.78 33.11
CA ASN A 96 -37.41 21.95 33.41
C ASN A 96 -36.82 21.28 32.15
N PHE A 97 -36.98 21.88 30.98
CA PHE A 97 -36.52 21.31 29.71
C PHE A 97 -35.00 21.37 29.53
N ALA A 98 -34.37 22.46 29.97
CA ALA A 98 -32.95 22.75 29.72
C ALA A 98 -32.03 21.73 30.40
N TYR A 99 -31.09 21.15 29.64
CA TYR A 99 -30.04 20.29 30.18
C TYR A 99 -29.09 21.08 31.11
N THR A 100 -28.34 20.37 31.95
CA THR A 100 -27.52 20.97 33.03
C THR A 100 -26.64 22.12 32.56
N MET A 101 -26.04 22.00 31.37
CA MET A 101 -25.18 23.03 30.77
C MET A 101 -25.88 24.35 30.38
N PHE A 102 -27.19 24.33 30.09
CA PHE A 102 -27.97 25.53 29.74
C PHE A 102 -28.84 26.01 30.91
N SER A 103 -29.14 25.14 31.86
CA SER A 103 -30.12 25.39 32.93
C SER A 103 -29.87 26.67 33.73
N SER A 104 -28.62 27.01 34.10
CA SER A 104 -28.32 28.26 34.82
C SER A 104 -28.58 29.48 33.96
N ARG A 105 -28.13 29.43 32.71
CA ARG A 105 -28.24 30.54 31.75
C ARG A 105 -29.69 30.81 31.37
N VAL A 106 -30.54 29.79 31.32
CA VAL A 106 -31.99 29.96 31.14
C VAL A 106 -32.63 30.61 32.37
N ARG A 107 -32.29 30.16 33.59
CA ARG A 107 -32.80 30.76 34.85
C ARG A 107 -32.41 32.23 34.99
N GLU A 108 -31.18 32.56 34.60
CA GLU A 108 -30.63 33.93 34.62
C GLU A 108 -31.10 34.79 33.43
N LYS A 109 -31.94 34.23 32.54
CA LYS A 109 -32.40 34.85 31.29
C LYS A 109 -31.25 35.30 30.37
N ASP A 110 -30.10 34.64 30.43
CA ASP A 110 -29.04 34.78 29.42
C ASP A 110 -29.45 34.10 28.11
N ILE A 111 -30.11 32.95 28.19
CA ILE A 111 -30.80 32.31 27.07
C ILE A 111 -32.30 32.44 27.30
N GLU A 112 -33.02 33.09 26.40
CA GLU A 112 -34.46 33.30 26.50
C GLU A 112 -35.15 33.19 25.14
N ILE A 113 -36.42 32.77 25.14
CA ILE A 113 -37.28 32.81 23.96
C ILE A 113 -38.08 34.11 24.03
N VAL A 114 -37.90 34.99 23.03
CA VAL A 114 -38.67 36.22 22.87
C VAL A 114 -39.78 35.97 21.87
N ARG A 115 -41.03 36.03 22.31
CA ARG A 115 -42.20 35.79 21.44
C ARG A 115 -42.49 37.03 20.60
N LEU A 116 -42.54 36.85 19.27
CA LEU A 116 -42.89 37.91 18.31
C LEU A 116 -44.39 37.88 17.98
N SER A 117 -44.95 36.68 17.83
CA SER A 117 -46.38 36.44 17.61
C SER A 117 -46.79 35.09 18.21
N GLY A 118 -48.05 34.70 18.06
CA GLY A 118 -48.52 33.37 18.47
C GLY A 118 -47.76 32.21 17.82
N SER A 119 -47.24 32.41 16.60
CA SER A 119 -46.56 31.40 15.77
C SER A 119 -45.13 31.77 15.37
N SER A 120 -44.51 32.74 16.03
CA SER A 120 -43.14 33.18 15.74
C SER A 120 -42.40 33.61 17.00
N VAL A 121 -41.15 33.17 17.12
CA VAL A 121 -40.27 33.44 18.27
C VAL A 121 -38.84 33.74 17.81
N LEU A 122 -38.08 34.41 18.68
CA LEU A 122 -36.64 34.57 18.59
C LEU A 122 -35.97 33.85 19.76
N LEU A 123 -35.04 32.95 19.48
CA LEU A 123 -34.07 32.49 20.48
C LEU A 123 -33.06 33.61 20.68
N ARG A 124 -33.03 34.22 21.88
CA ARG A 124 -32.08 35.26 22.25
C ARG A 124 -31.04 34.69 23.22
N ILE A 125 -29.77 34.84 22.86
CA ILE A 125 -28.64 34.52 23.73
C ILE A 125 -27.91 35.83 24.00
N LYS A 126 -27.88 36.31 25.24
CA LYS A 126 -27.28 37.62 25.59
C LYS A 126 -25.76 37.57 25.56
N LYS A 127 -25.15 36.47 26.01
CA LYS A 127 -23.71 36.23 25.95
C LYS A 127 -23.41 34.91 25.27
N LEU A 128 -23.07 34.96 23.98
CA LEU A 128 -22.74 33.76 23.21
C LEU A 128 -21.42 33.12 23.67
N LEU A 129 -21.43 31.81 23.94
CA LEU A 129 -20.25 31.04 24.32
C LEU A 129 -19.84 30.08 23.20
N GLU A 130 -18.55 29.71 23.13
CA GLU A 130 -18.08 28.67 22.19
C GLU A 130 -18.84 27.35 22.38
N GLY A 131 -19.18 27.03 23.63
CA GLY A 131 -20.04 25.91 24.01
C GLY A 131 -21.48 25.99 23.50
N ASP A 132 -21.90 27.05 22.80
CA ASP A 132 -23.22 27.15 22.18
C ASP A 132 -23.21 26.74 20.70
N ALA A 133 -22.02 26.59 20.09
CA ALA A 133 -21.88 26.21 18.69
C ALA A 133 -22.42 24.80 18.42
N GLY A 134 -23.04 24.58 17.25
CA GLY A 134 -23.57 23.28 16.84
C GLY A 134 -24.71 23.40 15.86
N GLU A 135 -25.36 22.28 15.59
CA GLU A 135 -26.59 22.24 14.80
C GLU A 135 -27.77 22.53 15.73
N LEU A 136 -28.37 23.71 15.57
CA LEU A 136 -29.47 24.20 16.40
C LEU A 136 -30.80 23.82 15.74
N PHE A 137 -31.66 23.17 16.51
CA PHE A 137 -32.99 22.73 16.10
C PHE A 137 -34.03 23.60 16.77
N CYS A 138 -35.01 24.03 15.99
CA CYS A 138 -36.27 24.54 16.49
C CYS A 138 -37.34 23.49 16.23
N HIS A 139 -37.92 22.96 17.30
CA HIS A 139 -39.03 22.02 17.27
C HIS A 139 -40.29 22.70 17.82
N THR A 140 -41.44 22.29 17.30
CA THR A 140 -42.73 22.73 17.82
C THR A 140 -43.60 21.52 18.11
N PRO A 141 -44.08 21.32 19.35
CA PRO A 141 -44.94 20.18 19.70
C PRO A 141 -46.20 20.10 18.84
N ASN A 142 -46.69 18.89 18.59
CA ASN A 142 -47.85 18.69 17.73
C ASN A 142 -49.15 19.13 18.40
N THR A 143 -49.85 20.10 17.80
CA THR A 143 -51.17 20.58 18.23
C THR A 143 -52.32 20.12 17.33
N ASP A 144 -52.02 19.41 16.25
CA ASP A 144 -52.87 19.26 15.07
C ASP A 144 -53.63 17.93 15.03
N GLY A 145 -53.45 17.10 16.07
CA GLY A 145 -54.03 15.75 16.20
C GLY A 145 -53.32 14.70 15.34
N GLU A 146 -53.06 15.00 14.07
CA GLU A 146 -52.28 14.16 13.14
C GLU A 146 -50.92 14.82 12.83
N TYR A 147 -49.88 14.02 12.59
CA TYR A 147 -48.54 14.52 12.23
C TYR A 147 -48.43 14.75 10.71
N LEU A 148 -48.86 15.93 10.25
CA LEU A 148 -48.83 16.30 8.82
C LEU A 148 -47.97 17.54 8.57
N GLY A 149 -46.76 17.34 8.01
CA GLY A 149 -45.81 18.40 7.67
C GLY A 149 -44.46 18.29 8.42
N SER A 150 -43.71 19.39 8.48
CA SER A 150 -42.46 19.51 9.23
C SER A 150 -42.68 20.16 10.59
N TYR A 151 -42.29 19.46 11.66
CA TYR A 151 -42.40 19.91 13.06
C TYR A 151 -41.08 20.41 13.63
N GLU A 152 -40.00 20.29 12.85
CA GLU A 152 -38.67 20.75 13.21
C GLU A 152 -37.98 21.42 12.01
N ALA A 153 -37.04 22.30 12.30
CA ALA A 153 -36.10 22.87 11.34
C ALA A 153 -34.75 23.09 12.01
N ALA A 154 -33.66 22.95 11.26
CA ALA A 154 -32.30 23.02 11.76
C ALA A 154 -31.48 24.11 11.08
N THR A 155 -30.55 24.72 11.81
CA THR A 155 -29.55 25.66 11.30
C THR A 155 -28.22 25.49 12.02
N THR A 156 -27.11 25.74 11.34
CA THR A 156 -25.77 25.59 11.94
C THR A 156 -25.32 26.92 12.54
N LEU A 157 -25.08 26.95 13.85
CA LEU A 157 -24.51 28.10 14.56
C LEU A 157 -23.00 27.90 14.76
N ASN A 158 -22.21 28.73 14.09
CA ASN A 158 -20.76 28.81 14.26
C ASN A 158 -20.40 29.99 15.16
N VAL A 159 -19.61 29.72 16.20
CA VAL A 159 -19.11 30.74 17.12
C VAL A 159 -17.67 31.07 16.75
N ILE A 160 -17.40 32.34 16.44
CA ILE A 160 -16.10 32.85 16.02
C ILE A 160 -15.49 33.77 17.08
N LYS A 161 -14.17 33.92 17.09
CA LYS A 161 -13.46 34.79 18.06
C LYS A 161 -13.67 36.27 17.74
N ASP A 162 -13.69 37.11 18.78
CA ASP A 162 -13.70 38.57 18.63
C ASP A 162 -12.32 39.05 18.18
N THR A 163 -12.27 39.63 16.98
CA THR A 163 -11.04 40.21 16.40
C THR A 163 -11.18 41.70 16.10
N LEU A 164 -12.32 42.31 16.41
CA LEU A 164 -12.59 43.71 16.14
C LEU A 164 -11.83 44.59 17.13
N VAL A 165 -11.08 45.54 16.60
CA VAL A 165 -10.33 46.55 17.36
C VAL A 165 -10.79 47.94 16.93
N ALA A 166 -10.99 48.83 17.90
CA ALA A 166 -11.23 50.25 17.67
C ALA A 166 -10.42 51.07 18.68
N SER A 167 -9.47 51.87 18.20
CA SER A 167 -8.57 52.68 19.01
C SER A 167 -8.49 54.11 18.50
N TYR A 168 -8.61 55.08 19.41
CA TYR A 168 -8.40 56.48 19.08
C TYR A 168 -6.91 56.82 19.14
N PHE A 169 -6.40 57.50 18.12
CA PHE A 169 -5.03 57.99 18.03
C PHE A 169 -5.02 59.51 18.17
N GLY A 170 -4.74 59.99 19.39
CA GLY A 170 -4.62 61.41 19.66
C GLY A 170 -4.59 61.71 21.16
N SER A 171 -4.50 63.00 21.49
CA SER A 171 -4.52 63.45 22.88
C SER A 171 -5.88 63.15 23.53
N PRO A 172 -5.92 62.74 24.81
CA PRO A 172 -7.17 62.46 25.53
C PRO A 172 -7.98 63.72 25.83
N SER A 173 -7.39 64.90 25.68
CA SER A 173 -8.06 66.19 25.82
C SER A 173 -7.45 67.25 24.90
N GLN A 174 -8.27 68.16 24.38
CA GLN A 174 -7.87 69.31 23.55
C GLN A 174 -8.64 70.56 24.00
N SER A 175 -7.95 71.70 24.10
CA SER A 175 -8.54 72.99 24.46
C SER A 175 -8.31 73.96 23.31
N LEU A 176 -9.38 74.29 22.58
CA LEU A 176 -9.38 75.02 21.31
C LEU A 176 -10.23 76.29 21.45
N SER A 177 -10.03 77.29 20.59
CA SER A 177 -10.86 78.50 20.56
C SER A 177 -12.05 78.32 19.61
N GLU A 178 -13.13 79.07 19.82
CA GLU A 178 -14.25 79.10 18.87
C GLU A 178 -13.76 79.51 17.47
N GLY A 179 -14.15 78.74 16.45
CA GLY A 179 -13.67 78.90 15.06
C GLY A 179 -12.42 78.09 14.70
N ASP A 180 -11.70 77.51 15.67
CA ASP A 180 -10.55 76.64 15.39
C ASP A 180 -10.99 75.31 14.73
N PRO A 181 -10.14 74.68 13.90
CA PRO A 181 -10.42 73.37 13.32
C PRO A 181 -10.14 72.22 14.30
N LEU A 182 -10.96 71.16 14.25
CA LEU A 182 -10.77 69.89 14.98
C LEU A 182 -10.59 68.73 14.00
N GLN A 183 -9.59 67.90 14.27
CA GLN A 183 -9.34 66.65 13.53
C GLN A 183 -9.10 65.51 14.52
N LEU A 184 -9.84 64.41 14.37
CA LEU A 184 -9.72 63.22 15.22
C LEU A 184 -9.60 61.97 14.35
N GLU A 185 -8.72 61.04 14.73
CA GLU A 185 -8.48 59.81 13.98
C GLU A 185 -8.73 58.57 14.83
N CYS A 186 -9.42 57.61 14.25
CA CYS A 186 -9.78 56.34 14.87
C CYS A 186 -9.33 55.19 13.98
N GLN A 187 -8.51 54.30 14.53
CA GLN A 187 -8.06 53.10 13.87
C GLN A 187 -9.04 51.96 14.17
N VAL A 188 -9.60 51.36 13.13
CA VAL A 188 -10.55 50.27 13.19
C VAL A 188 -10.09 49.14 12.27
N SER A 189 -9.93 47.95 12.84
CA SER A 189 -9.54 46.76 12.09
C SER A 189 -10.26 45.51 12.59
N SER A 190 -10.43 44.53 11.72
CA SER A 190 -10.96 43.20 12.03
C SER A 190 -10.10 42.15 11.31
N GLN A 191 -9.88 41.02 11.97
CA GLN A 191 -9.17 39.84 11.41
C GLN A 191 -10.11 38.63 11.32
N THR A 192 -11.41 38.88 11.21
CA THR A 192 -12.41 37.82 11.04
C THR A 192 -12.19 37.11 9.71
N TYR A 193 -12.17 35.78 9.72
CA TYR A 193 -11.93 34.96 8.52
C TYR A 193 -13.14 34.89 7.57
N GLN A 194 -14.31 35.34 8.02
CA GLN A 194 -15.53 35.47 7.21
C GLN A 194 -15.54 36.81 6.47
N HIS A 195 -16.28 36.88 5.36
CA HIS A 195 -16.45 38.14 4.64
C HIS A 195 -17.38 39.08 5.42
N THR A 196 -16.78 40.03 6.16
CA THR A 196 -17.50 41.00 7.00
C THR A 196 -17.29 42.43 6.50
N HIS A 197 -18.19 43.32 6.90
CA HIS A 197 -18.13 44.75 6.58
C HIS A 197 -18.08 45.58 7.85
N LEU A 198 -17.31 46.67 7.82
CA LEU A 198 -17.17 47.60 8.94
C LEU A 198 -18.01 48.86 8.71
N SER A 199 -18.63 49.34 9.77
CA SER A 199 -19.20 50.70 9.83
C SER A 199 -18.60 51.44 11.01
N VAL A 200 -18.27 52.72 10.83
CA VAL A 200 -17.66 53.56 11.86
C VAL A 200 -18.50 54.81 12.05
N THR A 201 -18.85 55.11 13.30
CA THR A 201 -19.61 56.32 13.66
C THR A 201 -18.84 57.13 14.67
N TRP A 202 -18.69 58.43 14.43
CA TRP A 202 -18.21 59.37 15.43
C TRP A 202 -19.35 59.88 16.28
N PHE A 203 -19.14 59.90 17.59
CA PHE A 203 -20.10 60.40 18.58
C PHE A 203 -19.51 61.56 19.35
N VAL A 204 -20.35 62.51 19.73
CA VAL A 204 -20.06 63.50 20.78
C VAL A 204 -21.01 63.29 21.95
N HIS A 205 -20.46 63.27 23.15
CA HIS A 205 -21.20 63.30 24.39
C HIS A 205 -20.90 64.61 25.11
N SER A 206 -21.85 65.55 25.05
CA SER A 206 -21.80 66.81 25.77
C SER A 206 -22.54 66.70 27.11
N GLU A 207 -22.25 67.59 28.05
CA GLU A 207 -22.94 67.61 29.36
C GLU A 207 -24.42 68.04 29.23
N GLU A 208 -24.78 68.73 28.15
CA GLU A 208 -26.16 69.17 27.87
C GLU A 208 -27.10 68.05 27.41
N HIS A 209 -26.55 66.92 26.95
CA HIS A 209 -27.33 65.79 26.43
C HIS A 209 -26.97 64.49 27.14
N GLU A 210 -27.99 63.88 27.78
CA GLU A 210 -27.84 62.64 28.54
C GLU A 210 -27.34 61.46 27.67
N ASN A 211 -27.72 61.44 26.38
CA ASN A 211 -27.31 60.41 25.43
C ASN A 211 -26.25 60.94 24.44
N PRO A 212 -25.22 60.14 24.10
CA PRO A 212 -24.26 60.48 23.06
C PRO A 212 -24.94 60.66 21.69
N ARG A 213 -24.61 61.75 20.99
CA ARG A 213 -25.16 62.09 19.67
C ARG A 213 -24.22 61.63 18.57
N PRO A 214 -24.69 60.90 17.54
CA PRO A 214 -23.87 60.60 16.36
C PRO A 214 -23.62 61.89 15.58
N ILE A 215 -22.40 62.09 15.10
CA ILE A 215 -22.02 63.22 14.25
C ILE A 215 -22.10 62.79 12.79
N ILE A 216 -21.37 61.72 12.46
CA ILE A 216 -21.22 61.22 11.10
C ILE A 216 -20.87 59.72 11.14
N THR A 217 -21.43 58.96 10.21
CA THR A 217 -21.30 57.51 10.09
C THR A 217 -20.84 57.13 8.69
N LEU A 218 -19.79 56.30 8.56
CA LEU A 218 -19.59 55.45 7.39
C LEU A 218 -20.36 54.16 7.59
N ASN A 219 -21.33 53.88 6.73
CA ASN A 219 -22.01 52.60 6.75
C ASN A 219 -21.18 51.50 6.10
N LYS A 220 -21.63 50.26 6.33
CA LYS A 220 -21.10 49.02 5.76
C LYS A 220 -21.06 48.97 4.22
N ASP A 221 -21.87 49.80 3.56
CA ASP A 221 -21.96 49.99 2.11
C ASP A 221 -21.13 51.20 1.62
N LEU A 222 -20.27 51.74 2.50
CA LEU A 222 -19.44 52.93 2.26
C LEU A 222 -20.23 54.23 2.04
N THR A 223 -21.51 54.26 2.41
CA THR A 223 -22.32 55.49 2.38
C THR A 223 -22.12 56.31 3.64
N VAL A 224 -21.98 57.63 3.47
CA VAL A 224 -21.90 58.56 4.59
C VAL A 224 -23.31 58.98 5.02
N LYS A 225 -23.60 58.89 6.32
CA LYS A 225 -24.82 59.43 6.94
C LYS A 225 -24.46 60.39 8.06
N THR A 226 -25.09 61.55 8.09
CA THR A 226 -24.95 62.53 9.17
C THR A 226 -25.92 62.22 10.30
N GLY A 227 -25.52 62.54 11.53
CA GLY A 227 -26.43 62.53 12.67
C GLY A 227 -27.24 63.82 12.79
N ALA A 228 -28.35 63.72 13.49
CA ALA A 228 -29.29 64.83 13.69
C ALA A 228 -28.61 66.05 14.32
N GLY A 229 -28.72 67.20 13.66
CA GLY A 229 -28.14 68.49 14.07
C GLY A 229 -26.79 68.80 13.42
N PHE A 230 -26.25 67.91 12.58
CA PHE A 230 -24.98 68.10 11.87
C PHE A 230 -25.14 68.18 10.34
N GLU A 231 -26.36 68.05 9.82
CA GLU A 231 -26.68 68.02 8.39
C GLU A 231 -26.21 69.27 7.66
N ASP A 232 -26.62 70.47 8.12
CA ASP A 232 -26.30 71.72 7.43
C ASP A 232 -24.79 71.97 7.38
N ARG A 233 -24.09 71.62 8.46
CA ARG A 233 -22.64 71.75 8.57
C ARG A 233 -21.89 70.75 7.69
N TYR A 234 -22.43 69.55 7.48
CA TYR A 234 -21.91 68.62 6.49
C TYR A 234 -22.11 69.14 5.06
N HIS A 235 -23.32 69.63 4.71
CA HIS A 235 -23.59 70.19 3.37
C HIS A 235 -22.76 71.45 3.07
N ALA A 236 -22.43 72.25 4.09
CA ALA A 236 -21.53 73.39 3.98
C ALA A 236 -20.04 73.01 3.89
N GLY A 237 -19.69 71.72 3.99
CA GLY A 237 -18.31 71.25 3.98
C GLY A 237 -17.53 71.56 5.27
N VAL A 238 -18.23 71.94 6.35
CA VAL A 238 -17.64 72.24 7.66
C VAL A 238 -17.30 70.95 8.41
N ILE A 239 -18.11 69.91 8.23
CA ILE A 239 -17.88 68.58 8.80
C ILE A 239 -17.66 67.59 7.67
N SER A 240 -16.61 66.77 7.78
CA SER A 240 -16.39 65.65 6.86
C SER A 240 -15.80 64.46 7.59
N MET A 241 -15.85 63.30 6.94
CA MET A 241 -15.18 62.12 7.41
C MET A 241 -14.46 61.42 6.27
N ASP A 242 -13.17 61.18 6.46
CA ASP A 242 -12.31 60.55 5.48
C ASP A 242 -11.94 59.13 5.94
N LYS A 243 -11.98 58.16 5.01
CA LYS A 243 -11.23 56.93 5.17
C LYS A 243 -9.84 57.16 4.57
N VAL A 244 -8.84 57.38 5.41
CA VAL A 244 -7.49 57.83 5.00
C VAL A 244 -6.64 56.67 4.51
N GLU A 245 -6.76 55.55 5.21
CA GLU A 245 -6.08 54.28 4.96
C GLU A 245 -7.10 53.15 5.15
N ASP A 246 -6.68 51.89 4.99
CA ASP A 246 -7.59 50.76 5.11
C ASP A 246 -8.23 50.61 6.50
N THR A 247 -7.57 51.11 7.54
CA THR A 247 -8.02 51.02 8.94
C THR A 247 -8.28 52.37 9.60
N THR A 248 -7.94 53.49 8.96
CA THR A 248 -7.93 54.81 9.62
C THR A 248 -9.10 55.68 9.18
N TYR A 249 -9.97 56.02 10.12
CA TYR A 249 -11.18 56.82 9.93
C TYR A 249 -11.02 58.15 10.63
N ARG A 250 -11.08 59.24 9.86
CA ARG A 250 -10.79 60.58 10.34
C ARG A 250 -12.03 61.46 10.32
N LEU A 251 -12.38 62.05 11.46
CA LEU A 251 -13.34 63.16 11.57
C LEU A 251 -12.61 64.48 11.35
N LYS A 252 -13.19 65.37 10.55
CA LYS A 252 -12.76 66.76 10.38
C LYS A 252 -13.92 67.71 10.64
N MET A 253 -13.65 68.75 11.43
CA MET A 253 -14.55 69.87 11.67
C MET A 253 -13.74 71.15 11.45
N SER A 254 -13.99 71.91 10.38
CA SER A 254 -13.16 73.07 10.01
C SER A 254 -13.38 74.30 10.90
N GLN A 255 -14.54 74.38 11.56
CA GLN A 255 -14.92 75.45 12.48
C GLN A 255 -15.66 74.85 13.67
N LEU A 256 -15.07 74.94 14.85
CA LEU A 256 -15.71 74.56 16.12
C LEU A 256 -16.67 75.64 16.61
N LEU A 257 -17.86 75.21 17.03
CA LEU A 257 -18.83 76.03 17.75
C LEU A 257 -18.75 75.75 19.25
N GLN A 258 -19.16 76.71 20.08
CA GLN A 258 -19.26 76.47 21.53
C GLN A 258 -20.11 75.22 21.87
N SER A 259 -21.14 74.93 21.06
CA SER A 259 -22.03 73.76 21.21
C SER A 259 -21.37 72.41 20.88
N ASP A 260 -20.17 72.41 20.30
CA ASP A 260 -19.43 71.19 19.97
C ASP A 260 -18.62 70.65 21.15
N GLN A 261 -18.56 71.40 22.26
CA GLN A 261 -17.85 70.99 23.46
C GLN A 261 -18.37 69.64 23.99
N GLY A 262 -17.46 68.72 24.26
CA GLY A 262 -17.80 67.39 24.77
C GLY A 262 -16.74 66.33 24.53
N LYS A 263 -17.11 65.08 24.84
CA LYS A 263 -16.27 63.90 24.68
C LYS A 263 -16.54 63.25 23.34
N PHE A 264 -15.54 63.22 22.47
CA PHE A 264 -15.61 62.62 21.14
C PHE A 264 -15.03 61.22 21.15
N TYR A 265 -15.71 60.25 20.55
CA TYR A 265 -15.21 58.89 20.40
C TYR A 265 -15.78 58.24 19.13
N CYS A 266 -15.11 57.22 18.61
CA CYS A 266 -15.63 56.42 17.51
C CYS A 266 -16.22 55.11 18.03
N LYS A 267 -17.29 54.65 17.38
CA LYS A 267 -17.85 53.31 17.55
C LYS A 267 -17.75 52.55 16.23
N ALA A 268 -17.05 51.43 16.25
CA ALA A 268 -16.95 50.49 15.16
C ALA A 268 -17.96 49.35 15.33
N ILE A 269 -18.60 48.97 14.24
CA ILE A 269 -19.52 47.83 14.19
C ILE A 269 -19.13 46.93 13.02
N GLU A 270 -19.04 45.63 13.28
CA GLU A 270 -18.78 44.60 12.27
C GLU A 270 -20.09 43.90 11.91
N TRP A 271 -20.33 43.80 10.61
CA TRP A 271 -21.55 43.27 10.01
C TRP A 271 -21.22 42.05 9.16
N ILE A 272 -22.09 41.04 9.21
CA ILE A 272 -22.09 39.92 8.27
C ILE A 272 -23.41 39.91 7.52
N GLN A 273 -23.38 39.49 6.25
CA GLN A 273 -24.59 39.21 5.51
C GLN A 273 -24.90 37.72 5.66
N ASP A 274 -26.01 37.40 6.33
CA ASP A 274 -26.47 36.02 6.47
C ASP A 274 -27.01 35.48 5.11
N PRO A 275 -27.17 34.15 4.94
CA PRO A 275 -27.62 33.56 3.66
C PRO A 275 -28.96 34.09 3.14
N ASP A 276 -29.85 34.49 4.06
CA ASP A 276 -31.13 35.16 3.76
C ASP A 276 -30.97 36.62 3.26
N ARG A 277 -29.74 37.07 3.03
CA ARG A 277 -29.31 38.42 2.61
C ARG A 277 -29.54 39.51 3.66
N SER A 278 -29.99 39.15 4.86
CA SER A 278 -30.11 40.10 5.96
C SER A 278 -28.73 40.48 6.49
N TRP A 279 -28.59 41.73 6.94
CA TRP A 279 -27.37 42.22 7.55
C TRP A 279 -27.47 42.13 9.06
N THR A 280 -26.59 41.33 9.66
CA THR A 280 -26.55 41.08 11.09
C THR A 280 -25.29 41.71 11.68
N GLN A 281 -25.46 42.50 12.74
CA GLN A 281 -24.34 42.97 13.55
C GLN A 281 -23.78 41.79 14.35
N ILE A 282 -22.47 41.54 14.23
CA ILE A 282 -21.81 40.43 14.93
C ILE A 282 -20.86 40.87 16.03
N ALA A 283 -20.26 42.07 15.92
CA ALA A 283 -19.40 42.65 16.95
C ALA A 283 -19.46 44.17 16.94
N HIS A 284 -19.09 44.81 18.06
CA HIS A 284 -18.93 46.26 18.13
C HIS A 284 -17.89 46.65 19.19
N LYS A 285 -17.13 47.71 18.91
CA LYS A 285 -16.14 48.31 19.84
C LYS A 285 -16.25 49.82 19.85
N THR A 286 -15.94 50.42 20.99
CA THR A 286 -15.90 51.87 21.16
C THR A 286 -14.48 52.26 21.56
N SER A 287 -13.94 53.33 20.96
CA SER A 287 -12.61 53.83 21.32
C SER A 287 -12.60 54.52 22.69
N SER A 288 -11.40 54.84 23.17
CA SER A 288 -11.22 55.90 24.16
C SER A 288 -11.76 57.23 23.61
N ALA A 289 -12.22 58.10 24.52
CA ALA A 289 -12.77 59.40 24.17
C ALA A 289 -11.73 60.52 24.29
N CYS A 290 -11.84 61.53 23.43
CA CYS A 290 -11.12 62.79 23.50
C CYS A 290 -12.03 63.89 24.05
N ASN A 291 -11.64 64.54 25.14
CA ASN A 291 -12.37 65.67 25.72
C ASN A 291 -12.01 66.99 25.01
N VAL A 292 -12.96 67.61 24.31
CA VAL A 292 -12.73 68.88 23.60
C VAL A 292 -13.41 70.02 24.35
N GLU A 293 -12.62 71.03 24.75
CA GLU A 293 -13.06 72.28 25.40
C GLU A 293 -12.93 73.46 24.42
N VAL A 294 -13.94 74.33 24.35
CA VAL A 294 -13.98 75.47 23.40
C VAL A 294 -13.96 76.81 24.16
N LYS A 295 -12.93 77.63 23.93
CA LYS A 295 -12.68 78.94 24.56
C LYS A 295 -13.21 80.11 23.70
N ARG A 296 -13.88 81.09 24.32
CA ARG A 296 -14.30 82.34 23.66
C ARG A 296 -13.17 83.37 23.63
N ILE A 297 -13.04 84.12 22.54
CA ILE A 297 -12.02 85.17 22.37
C ILE A 297 -12.56 86.53 22.86
N VAL A 298 -11.85 87.19 23.80
CA VAL A 298 -12.12 88.56 24.26
C VAL A 298 -10.79 89.33 24.28
N GLY A 299 -10.65 90.42 23.51
CA GLY A 299 -9.50 91.34 23.63
C GLY A 299 -9.18 92.20 22.38
N PRO A 300 -9.04 93.55 22.50
CA PRO A 300 -8.82 94.52 21.40
C PRO A 300 -7.38 95.06 21.32
N ASP A 301 -6.85 95.38 20.12
CA ASP A 301 -5.63 96.23 19.96
C ASP A 301 -5.52 96.89 18.54
N VAL A 302 -6.41 97.83 18.27
CA VAL A 302 -6.67 98.37 16.92
C VAL A 302 -5.47 99.17 16.39
N ASP A 303 -5.04 98.85 15.14
CA ASP A 303 -4.11 99.58 14.25
C ASP A 303 -2.61 99.21 14.19
N SER A 304 -2.17 98.07 14.73
CA SER A 304 -0.88 97.47 14.31
C SER A 304 -1.09 96.23 13.44
N PHE A 305 -0.25 96.03 12.40
CA PHE A 305 -0.21 94.77 11.67
C PHE A 305 1.13 94.06 11.80
N THR A 306 1.09 92.74 11.96
CA THR A 306 2.27 91.89 12.01
C THR A 306 2.24 90.92 10.84
N VAL A 307 3.41 90.69 10.25
CA VAL A 307 3.58 89.72 9.16
C VAL A 307 4.19 88.46 9.74
N TYR A 308 3.51 87.35 9.56
CA TYR A 308 4.01 86.03 9.88
C TYR A 308 4.28 85.30 8.58
N MET A 309 5.42 84.60 8.54
CA MET A 309 5.68 83.64 7.49
C MET A 309 5.72 82.26 8.11
N LYS A 310 5.17 81.29 7.38
CA LYS A 310 5.21 79.89 7.72
C LYS A 310 5.51 79.10 6.46
N ALA A 311 6.70 78.53 6.39
CA ALA A 311 7.03 77.50 5.44
C ALA A 311 6.50 76.14 5.93
N SER A 312 6.36 75.20 5.00
CA SER A 312 6.01 73.81 5.29
C SER A 312 6.98 73.21 6.32
N LYS A 313 6.46 72.69 7.45
CA LYS A 313 7.29 72.13 8.53
C LYS A 313 7.60 70.65 8.31
N GLY A 314 8.88 70.31 8.36
CA GLY A 314 9.43 68.96 8.31
C GLY A 314 10.73 68.91 7.49
N PRO A 315 11.52 67.83 7.55
CA PRO A 315 12.56 67.60 6.56
C PRO A 315 11.86 67.38 5.21
N LEU A 316 11.73 68.44 4.41
CA LEU A 316 11.17 68.36 3.06
C LEU A 316 12.09 67.45 2.23
N LEU A 317 11.51 66.59 1.42
CA LEU A 317 12.25 65.71 0.52
C LEU A 317 12.29 66.31 -0.88
N VAL A 318 13.31 65.93 -1.67
CA VAL A 318 13.35 66.32 -3.08
C VAL A 318 12.08 65.80 -3.78
N GLY A 319 11.36 66.71 -4.46
CA GLY A 319 10.08 66.43 -5.11
C GLY A 319 8.84 66.74 -4.26
N ASP A 320 9.00 67.06 -2.97
CA ASP A 320 7.88 67.50 -2.14
C ASP A 320 7.38 68.90 -2.56
N ALA A 321 6.10 69.18 -2.33
CA ALA A 321 5.56 70.52 -2.50
C ALA A 321 6.01 71.43 -1.36
N LEU A 322 6.70 72.52 -1.71
CA LEU A 322 7.10 73.57 -0.78
C LEU A 322 6.07 74.69 -0.79
N ASP A 323 5.27 74.74 0.28
CA ASP A 323 4.33 75.82 0.56
C ASP A 323 4.95 76.84 1.52
N ILE A 324 4.91 78.11 1.13
CA ILE A 324 5.39 79.27 1.89
C ILE A 324 4.23 80.25 2.05
N GLN A 325 3.59 80.20 3.21
CA GLN A 325 2.47 81.06 3.56
C GLN A 325 2.98 82.36 4.19
N CYS A 326 2.49 83.49 3.67
CA CYS A 326 2.61 84.82 4.26
C CYS A 326 1.25 85.24 4.80
N SER A 327 1.18 85.62 6.07
CA SER A 327 -0.06 85.99 6.73
C SER A 327 0.08 87.35 7.41
N VAL A 328 -0.81 88.27 7.04
CA VAL A 328 -0.86 89.63 7.56
C VAL A 328 -1.91 89.69 8.66
N LYS A 329 -1.50 89.76 9.91
CA LYS A 329 -2.42 89.94 11.04
C LYS A 329 -2.58 91.43 11.30
N ALA A 330 -3.69 92.00 10.87
CA ALA A 330 -4.06 93.41 11.11
C ALA A 330 -5.41 93.49 11.82
N GLN A 331 -5.64 94.54 12.60
CA GLN A 331 -6.96 94.87 13.14
C GLN A 331 -7.68 95.86 12.21
N HIS A 332 -9.03 95.85 12.16
CA HIS A 332 -9.84 96.67 11.25
C HIS A 332 -9.42 96.61 9.75
N LEU A 333 -9.57 95.42 9.16
CA LEU A 333 -9.27 95.14 7.75
C LEU A 333 -10.02 95.94 6.64
N PRO A 334 -11.22 96.54 6.85
CA PRO A 334 -11.91 97.24 5.77
C PRO A 334 -11.14 98.50 5.31
N GLY A 335 -10.55 98.45 4.11
CA GLY A 335 -9.89 99.60 3.47
C GLY A 335 -8.36 99.52 3.38
N HIS A 336 -7.72 98.50 3.95
CA HIS A 336 -6.28 98.29 3.82
C HIS A 336 -5.93 97.34 2.66
N LEU A 337 -5.06 97.79 1.76
CA LEU A 337 -4.57 96.99 0.66
C LEU A 337 -3.12 96.58 0.95
N PHE A 338 -2.79 95.32 0.73
CA PHE A 338 -1.44 94.79 0.97
C PHE A 338 -0.84 94.22 -0.32
N SER A 339 0.41 94.54 -0.57
CA SER A 339 1.25 93.84 -1.56
C SER A 339 2.28 92.97 -0.83
N VAL A 340 2.49 91.75 -1.33
CA VAL A 340 3.34 90.73 -0.68
C VAL A 340 4.41 90.26 -1.64
N THR A 341 5.66 90.31 -1.20
CA THR A 341 6.82 89.82 -1.93
C THR A 341 7.51 88.72 -1.13
N TRP A 342 7.70 87.56 -1.74
CA TRP A 342 8.52 86.49 -1.18
C TRP A 342 9.98 86.69 -1.57
N LEU A 343 10.84 86.64 -0.57
CA LEU A 343 12.28 86.80 -0.67
C LEU A 343 12.93 85.46 -0.31
N LYS A 344 13.92 85.03 -1.10
CA LYS A 344 14.80 83.90 -0.78
C LYS A 344 16.23 84.38 -0.78
N ASN A 345 16.91 84.24 0.36
CA ASN A 345 18.27 84.77 0.56
C ASN A 345 18.38 86.24 0.09
N GLN A 346 17.38 87.06 0.43
CA GLN A 346 17.22 88.48 0.04
C GLN A 346 16.99 88.77 -1.45
N LYS A 347 16.78 87.75 -2.29
CA LYS A 347 16.39 87.93 -3.70
C LYS A 347 14.89 87.73 -3.88
N ASN A 348 14.26 88.57 -4.70
CA ASN A 348 12.83 88.46 -4.98
C ASN A 348 12.53 87.16 -5.75
N VAL A 349 11.52 86.42 -5.28
CA VAL A 349 11.06 85.17 -5.88
C VAL A 349 9.77 85.41 -6.67
N ALA A 350 8.76 85.92 -5.99
CA ALA A 350 7.46 86.28 -6.54
C ALA A 350 6.85 87.44 -5.75
N GLN A 351 5.96 88.20 -6.38
CA GLN A 351 5.21 89.28 -5.75
C GLN A 351 3.74 89.23 -6.18
N ILE A 352 2.83 89.43 -5.23
CA ILE A 352 1.43 89.72 -5.51
C ILE A 352 1.17 91.18 -5.15
N GLY A 353 0.84 91.98 -6.16
CA GLY A 353 0.46 93.39 -5.98
C GLY A 353 -0.88 93.55 -5.27
N SER A 354 -1.16 94.77 -4.81
CA SER A 354 -2.46 95.15 -4.22
C SER A 354 -3.65 94.97 -5.19
N SER A 355 -3.40 94.98 -6.50
CA SER A 355 -4.34 94.64 -7.58
C SER A 355 -4.56 93.14 -7.78
N GLY A 356 -3.84 92.27 -7.07
CA GLY A 356 -3.92 90.82 -7.20
C GLY A 356 -3.10 90.22 -8.35
N ILE A 357 -2.37 91.03 -9.11
CA ILE A 357 -1.49 90.57 -10.18
C ILE A 357 -0.25 89.90 -9.59
N LEU A 358 0.04 88.68 -10.06
CA LEU A 358 1.26 87.95 -9.76
C LEU A 358 2.39 88.39 -10.71
N THR A 359 3.53 88.71 -10.14
CA THR A 359 4.80 88.95 -10.82
C THR A 359 5.83 87.95 -10.32
N VAL A 360 6.28 87.03 -11.18
CA VAL A 360 7.40 86.13 -10.88
C VAL A 360 8.70 86.71 -11.46
N PHE A 361 9.77 86.69 -10.67
CA PHE A 361 11.05 87.27 -11.04
C PHE A 361 11.89 86.28 -11.87
N ASP A 362 12.86 86.79 -12.66
CA ASP A 362 13.49 86.04 -13.76
C ASP A 362 14.07 84.67 -13.38
N SER A 363 14.62 84.50 -12.17
CA SER A 363 15.16 83.20 -11.72
C SER A 363 14.13 82.09 -11.51
N TYR A 364 12.83 82.41 -11.52
CA TYR A 364 11.73 81.45 -11.30
C TYR A 364 10.69 81.45 -12.44
N LYS A 365 10.93 82.23 -13.50
CA LYS A 365 9.97 82.44 -14.60
C LYS A 365 9.73 81.20 -15.46
N GLU A 366 10.76 80.38 -15.66
CA GLU A 366 10.62 79.09 -16.35
C GLU A 366 9.73 78.12 -15.57
N ARG A 367 9.82 78.13 -14.23
CA ARG A 367 9.00 77.30 -13.35
C ARG A 367 7.54 77.78 -13.28
N GLU A 368 7.29 79.08 -13.43
CA GLU A 368 5.94 79.62 -13.63
C GLU A 368 5.35 79.13 -14.97
N ASN A 369 6.10 79.23 -16.07
CA ASN A 369 5.66 78.76 -17.39
C ASN A 369 5.36 77.25 -17.42
N ALA A 370 6.11 76.46 -16.64
CA ALA A 370 5.88 75.02 -16.47
C ALA A 370 4.76 74.67 -15.47
N ALA A 371 4.07 75.67 -14.89
CA ALA A 371 3.06 75.51 -13.85
C ALA A 371 3.56 74.76 -12.58
N GLU A 372 4.87 74.79 -12.33
CA GLU A 372 5.52 74.23 -11.15
C GLU A 372 5.56 75.22 -9.98
N MET A 373 5.41 76.51 -10.27
CA MET A 373 5.29 77.57 -9.27
C MET A 373 3.94 78.27 -9.40
N ARG A 374 3.31 78.56 -8.25
CA ARG A 374 2.09 79.36 -8.18
C ARG A 374 2.11 80.20 -6.93
N ALA A 375 1.77 81.49 -7.04
CA ALA A 375 1.41 82.27 -5.87
C ALA A 375 -0.05 82.70 -5.95
N VAL A 376 -0.76 82.63 -4.84
CA VAL A 376 -2.17 83.03 -4.73
C VAL A 376 -2.42 83.85 -3.48
N LYS A 377 -3.33 84.81 -3.61
CA LYS A 377 -3.98 85.44 -2.46
C LYS A 377 -5.14 84.53 -2.04
N ILE A 378 -5.00 83.86 -0.90
CA ILE A 378 -5.99 82.92 -0.35
C ILE A 378 -7.14 83.69 0.30
N SER A 379 -6.81 84.76 1.03
CA SER A 379 -7.77 85.59 1.76
C SER A 379 -7.35 87.07 1.67
N HIS A 380 -8.06 87.98 2.35
CA HIS A 380 -7.63 89.38 2.41
C HIS A 380 -6.26 89.58 3.09
N THR A 381 -5.82 88.59 3.88
CA THR A 381 -4.62 88.64 4.73
C THR A 381 -3.62 87.53 4.46
N ASP A 382 -4.04 86.43 3.82
CA ASP A 382 -3.21 85.25 3.59
C ASP A 382 -2.83 85.10 2.13
N TYR A 383 -1.55 84.87 1.92
CA TYR A 383 -0.92 84.72 0.63
C TYR A 383 -0.09 83.44 0.67
N LEU A 384 -0.15 82.63 -0.37
CA LEU A 384 0.57 81.36 -0.44
C LEU A 384 1.38 81.29 -1.71
N LEU A 385 2.67 81.02 -1.56
CA LEU A 385 3.55 80.60 -2.64
C LEU A 385 3.74 79.09 -2.55
N THR A 386 3.41 78.37 -3.63
CA THR A 386 3.58 76.92 -3.77
C THR A 386 4.60 76.63 -4.86
N ILE A 387 5.62 75.85 -4.53
CA ILE A 387 6.54 75.21 -5.47
C ILE A 387 6.23 73.71 -5.44
N ARG A 388 5.67 73.16 -6.53
CA ARG A 388 5.08 71.80 -6.55
C ARG A 388 6.09 70.67 -6.42
N SER A 389 7.31 70.88 -6.90
CA SER A 389 8.40 69.90 -6.88
C SER A 389 9.69 70.58 -6.44
N ALA A 390 9.91 70.66 -5.13
CA ALA A 390 11.07 71.34 -4.56
C ALA A 390 12.38 70.60 -4.88
N THR A 391 13.40 71.32 -5.33
CA THR A 391 14.74 70.78 -5.60
C THR A 391 15.74 71.24 -4.54
N THR A 392 16.95 70.66 -4.52
CA THR A 392 18.03 71.13 -3.62
C THR A 392 18.39 72.60 -3.85
N GLU A 393 18.09 73.14 -5.04
CA GLU A 393 18.27 74.56 -5.33
C GLU A 393 17.29 75.43 -4.57
N ASP A 394 16.10 74.94 -4.19
CA ASP A 394 15.06 75.69 -3.49
C ASP A 394 15.33 75.86 -1.98
N GLN A 395 16.38 75.21 -1.48
CA GLN A 395 16.89 75.41 -0.13
C GLN A 395 17.33 76.86 0.10
N GLY A 396 17.06 77.39 1.29
CA GLY A 396 17.48 78.74 1.66
C GLY A 396 16.67 79.35 2.79
N GLN A 397 16.99 80.59 3.11
CA GLN A 397 16.27 81.41 4.07
C GLN A 397 15.22 82.23 3.35
N TYR A 398 13.94 82.00 3.66
CA TYR A 398 12.83 82.75 3.09
C TYR A 398 12.38 83.86 4.05
N GLN A 399 11.84 84.94 3.48
CA GLN A 399 11.19 86.04 4.19
C GLN A 399 10.03 86.58 3.36
N CYS A 400 9.01 87.11 4.04
CA CYS A 400 7.95 87.86 3.39
C CYS A 400 8.12 89.34 3.66
N GLU A 401 8.15 90.13 2.60
CA GLU A 401 8.08 91.59 2.64
C GLU A 401 6.65 92.00 2.30
N VAL A 402 5.99 92.73 3.21
CA VAL A 402 4.61 93.21 3.01
C VAL A 402 4.59 94.72 3.07
N TRP A 403 3.96 95.32 2.08
CA TRP A 403 3.66 96.75 2.05
C TRP A 403 2.17 96.96 2.23
N GLN A 404 1.81 97.85 3.16
CA GLN A 404 0.49 98.45 3.18
C GLN A 404 0.44 99.57 2.15
N GLU A 405 -0.59 99.57 1.31
CA GLU A 405 -0.77 100.49 0.21
C GLU A 405 -2.14 101.18 0.30
N HIS A 406 -2.19 102.43 -0.14
CA HIS A 406 -3.40 103.23 -0.29
C HIS A 406 -3.61 103.53 -1.77
N MET A 407 -4.83 103.33 -2.28
CA MET A 407 -5.17 103.68 -3.66
C MET A 407 -5.46 105.18 -3.73
N ASN A 408 -4.71 105.91 -4.55
CA ASN A 408 -4.96 107.32 -4.83
C ASN A 408 -6.16 107.48 -5.78
N ASP A 409 -6.72 108.69 -5.84
CA ASP A 409 -7.88 109.01 -6.70
C ASP A 409 -7.59 108.83 -8.21
N ASP A 410 -6.31 108.79 -8.62
CA ASP A 410 -5.84 108.52 -9.98
C ASP A 410 -5.67 107.02 -10.30
N GLY A 411 -5.99 106.13 -9.34
CA GLY A 411 -5.84 104.68 -9.45
C GLY A 411 -4.43 104.17 -9.20
N THR A 412 -3.46 105.02 -8.84
CA THR A 412 -2.10 104.61 -8.46
C THR A 412 -2.01 104.22 -6.99
N PHE A 413 -1.17 103.25 -6.65
CA PHE A 413 -1.01 102.79 -5.26
C PHE A 413 0.18 103.49 -4.58
N ARG A 414 -0.06 104.14 -3.44
CA ARG A 414 0.97 104.72 -2.58
C ARG A 414 1.30 103.79 -1.42
N LYS A 415 2.58 103.44 -1.25
CA LYS A 415 3.09 102.65 -0.13
C LYS A 415 3.07 103.48 1.17
N ILE A 416 2.49 102.93 2.24
CA ILE A 416 2.31 103.56 3.55
C ILE A 416 3.39 103.08 4.52
N GLN A 417 3.37 101.80 4.84
CA GLN A 417 4.31 101.19 5.77
C GLN A 417 4.71 99.78 5.30
N LYS A 418 5.92 99.39 5.69
CA LYS A 418 6.56 98.13 5.32
C LYS A 418 6.79 97.31 6.58
N GLN A 419 6.46 96.01 6.52
CA GLN A 419 6.84 95.06 7.54
C GLN A 419 7.48 93.82 6.91
N LEU A 420 8.52 93.30 7.54
CA LEU A 420 9.10 92.01 7.19
C LEU A 420 8.69 90.94 8.20
N SER A 421 8.51 89.72 7.72
CA SER A 421 8.43 88.55 8.59
C SER A 421 9.79 88.21 9.20
N SER A 422 9.78 87.44 10.28
CA SER A 422 10.97 86.70 10.70
C SER A 422 11.42 85.76 9.57
N PRO A 423 12.74 85.59 9.36
CA PRO A 423 13.26 84.64 8.40
C PRO A 423 12.98 83.20 8.82
N GLU A 424 12.67 82.34 7.85
CA GLU A 424 12.47 80.90 8.07
C GLU A 424 13.36 80.10 7.12
N THR A 425 14.11 79.16 7.68
CA THR A 425 15.04 78.32 6.92
C THR A 425 14.31 77.09 6.43
N VAL A 426 14.35 76.88 5.10
CA VAL A 426 13.82 75.70 4.43
C VAL A 426 14.99 74.78 4.09
N SER A 427 14.96 73.54 4.59
CA SER A 427 15.95 72.49 4.31
C SER A 427 15.31 71.34 3.55
N ILE A 428 15.94 70.90 2.46
CA ILE A 428 15.45 69.81 1.61
C ILE A 428 16.47 68.65 1.64
N THR A 429 16.01 67.45 1.98
CA THR A 429 16.83 66.24 2.18
C THR A 429 16.54 65.22 1.07
N ALA A 430 17.54 64.49 0.58
CA ALA A 430 17.30 63.37 -0.33
C ALA A 430 16.72 62.17 0.46
N LYS A 431 15.66 61.52 -0.04
CA LYS A 431 15.05 60.36 0.63
C LYS A 431 15.93 59.14 0.44
N GLU A 432 16.64 58.71 1.49
CA GLU A 432 17.28 57.39 1.49
C GLU A 432 16.21 56.29 1.58
N SER A 433 16.40 55.20 0.82
CA SER A 433 15.48 54.07 0.71
C SER A 433 15.94 52.92 1.62
N ASP A 434 15.03 52.35 2.40
CA ASP A 434 15.28 51.23 3.32
C ASP A 434 15.10 49.86 2.62
N LEU A 435 15.33 49.79 1.30
CA LEU A 435 15.12 48.60 0.48
C LEU A 435 15.88 47.40 1.05
N MET A 436 15.17 46.31 1.35
CA MET A 436 15.72 45.07 1.87
C MET A 436 15.22 43.88 1.05
N VAL A 437 16.14 42.99 0.64
CA VAL A 437 15.85 41.82 -0.22
C VAL A 437 16.29 40.53 0.46
N VAL A 438 15.36 39.59 0.60
CA VAL A 438 15.61 38.26 1.16
C VAL A 438 15.26 37.19 0.14
N MET A 439 16.18 36.27 -0.11
CA MET A 439 16.01 35.19 -1.07
C MET A 439 15.56 33.90 -0.39
N VAL A 440 14.45 33.34 -0.84
CA VAL A 440 13.79 32.14 -0.32
C VAL A 440 13.65 31.12 -1.44
N MET A 441 14.21 29.94 -1.22
CA MET A 441 14.12 28.80 -2.14
C MET A 441 14.43 27.50 -1.40
N LYS A 442 14.00 26.37 -1.99
CA LYS A 442 14.37 25.02 -1.53
C LYS A 442 15.88 24.81 -1.72
N ASP A 443 16.48 24.00 -0.85
CA ASP A 443 17.92 23.70 -0.95
C ASP A 443 18.21 22.68 -2.07
N GLU A 444 17.26 21.77 -2.33
CA GLU A 444 17.36 20.74 -3.37
C GLU A 444 16.06 20.63 -4.18
N VAL A 445 16.20 20.38 -5.49
CA VAL A 445 15.10 20.10 -6.43
C VAL A 445 15.43 18.85 -7.22
N THR A 446 14.45 18.02 -7.54
CA THR A 446 14.66 16.86 -8.40
C THR A 446 14.60 17.28 -9.87
N GLU A 447 15.51 16.75 -10.69
CA GLU A 447 15.52 16.95 -12.13
C GLU A 447 14.11 16.77 -12.74
N GLY A 448 13.72 17.75 -13.55
CA GLY A 448 12.47 17.87 -14.28
C GLY A 448 11.26 18.36 -13.48
N ASP A 449 11.41 18.57 -12.17
CA ASP A 449 10.47 19.38 -11.38
C ASP A 449 10.68 20.88 -11.68
N THR A 450 9.67 21.71 -11.38
CA THR A 450 9.78 23.17 -11.50
C THR A 450 10.70 23.72 -10.42
N LEU A 451 11.73 24.45 -10.84
CA LEU A 451 12.61 25.19 -9.94
C LEU A 451 12.00 26.57 -9.69
N GLN A 452 11.74 26.90 -8.43
CA GLN A 452 11.17 28.17 -8.00
C GLN A 452 12.12 28.90 -7.06
N VAL A 453 12.38 30.17 -7.34
CA VAL A 453 13.23 31.05 -6.54
C VAL A 453 12.44 32.31 -6.23
N THR A 454 12.30 32.67 -4.95
CA THR A 454 11.54 33.87 -4.56
C THR A 454 12.44 34.88 -3.88
N CYS A 455 12.36 36.14 -4.30
CA CYS A 455 12.97 37.26 -3.59
C CYS A 455 11.87 38.10 -2.95
N SER A 456 11.84 38.08 -1.63
CA SER A 456 10.91 38.86 -0.82
C SER A 456 11.51 40.22 -0.55
N VAL A 457 10.75 41.28 -0.83
CA VAL A 457 11.24 42.66 -0.80
C VAL A 457 10.44 43.44 0.25
N SER A 458 11.13 44.26 1.03
CA SER A 458 10.53 45.12 2.07
C SER A 458 11.21 46.48 2.09
N GLY A 459 10.58 47.47 2.72
CA GLY A 459 11.13 48.83 2.87
C GLY A 459 11.10 49.71 1.62
N PHE A 460 10.49 49.24 0.52
CA PHE A 460 10.33 50.01 -0.72
C PHE A 460 9.15 50.98 -0.66
N LYS A 461 9.25 52.09 -1.39
CA LYS A 461 8.26 53.19 -1.47
C LYS A 461 7.87 53.50 -2.93
N GLY A 462 8.63 53.04 -3.92
CA GLY A 462 8.36 53.18 -5.36
C GLY A 462 8.17 51.83 -6.08
N PRO A 463 7.85 51.85 -7.39
CA PRO A 463 7.72 50.63 -8.18
C PRO A 463 9.05 49.89 -8.30
N LEU A 464 8.97 48.57 -8.41
CA LEU A 464 10.11 47.65 -8.33
C LEU A 464 10.33 46.92 -9.65
N SER A 465 11.58 46.72 -10.03
CA SER A 465 11.98 45.77 -11.07
C SER A 465 12.90 44.71 -10.52
N VAL A 466 12.92 43.51 -11.11
CA VAL A 466 13.87 42.45 -10.74
C VAL A 466 14.66 41.97 -11.96
N SER A 467 15.94 41.69 -11.78
CA SER A 467 16.77 40.93 -12.73
C SER A 467 17.29 39.67 -12.06
N TRP A 468 17.14 38.54 -12.73
CA TRP A 468 17.60 37.24 -12.26
C TRP A 468 18.86 36.80 -13.00
N GLN A 469 19.87 36.38 -12.26
CA GLN A 469 21.11 35.84 -12.80
C GLN A 469 21.40 34.46 -12.22
N HIS A 470 22.08 33.61 -12.99
CA HIS A 470 22.49 32.26 -12.59
C HIS A 470 23.96 32.00 -12.92
N LYS A 471 24.72 31.55 -11.92
CA LYS A 471 26.08 31.03 -12.02
C LYS A 471 26.04 29.52 -11.80
N LYS A 472 26.53 28.75 -12.77
CA LYS A 472 26.60 27.28 -12.69
C LYS A 472 27.68 26.85 -11.69
N ASP A 473 27.55 25.66 -11.12
CA ASP A 473 28.62 25.06 -10.29
C ASP A 473 29.95 24.92 -11.04
N SER A 474 29.89 24.71 -12.35
CA SER A 474 31.07 24.56 -13.22
C SER A 474 31.54 25.89 -13.86
N GLY A 475 30.96 27.03 -13.48
CA GLY A 475 31.20 28.31 -14.15
C GLY A 475 31.55 29.43 -13.18
N ASP A 476 32.42 30.34 -13.62
CA ASP A 476 32.97 31.40 -12.75
C ASP A 476 32.15 32.70 -12.75
N SER A 477 31.21 32.87 -13.69
CA SER A 477 30.45 34.12 -13.84
C SER A 477 28.93 33.91 -13.87
N PHE A 478 28.21 34.94 -13.40
CA PHE A 478 26.76 35.03 -13.50
C PHE A 478 26.35 35.37 -14.93
N SER A 479 25.31 34.70 -15.41
CA SER A 479 24.64 35.01 -16.68
C SER A 479 23.18 35.30 -16.45
N ASP A 480 22.59 36.19 -17.24
CA ASP A 480 21.19 36.58 -17.10
C ASP A 480 20.25 35.39 -17.37
N VAL A 481 19.14 35.36 -16.63
CA VAL A 481 18.07 34.38 -16.76
C VAL A 481 16.86 35.04 -17.38
N ILE A 482 16.31 36.05 -16.71
CA ILE A 482 15.15 36.85 -17.13
C ILE A 482 15.04 38.10 -16.25
N SER A 483 14.43 39.17 -16.75
CA SER A 483 14.09 40.38 -15.99
C SER A 483 12.60 40.68 -16.01
N LEU A 484 12.11 41.39 -14.99
CA LEU A 484 10.78 41.98 -14.94
C LEU A 484 10.93 43.49 -14.73
N THR A 485 10.39 44.29 -15.66
CA THR A 485 10.44 45.75 -15.57
C THR A 485 9.53 46.27 -14.48
N HIS A 486 9.69 47.56 -14.12
CA HIS A 486 8.84 48.25 -13.14
C HIS A 486 7.36 48.37 -13.58
N GLU A 487 7.08 48.11 -14.85
CA GLU A 487 5.74 48.07 -15.46
C GLU A 487 5.14 46.64 -15.45
N GLY A 488 5.87 45.66 -14.92
CA GLY A 488 5.45 44.25 -14.91
C GLY A 488 5.64 43.53 -16.25
N VAL A 489 6.52 44.04 -17.14
CA VAL A 489 6.81 43.42 -18.44
C VAL A 489 8.05 42.53 -18.34
N MET A 490 7.94 41.26 -18.73
CA MET A 490 9.08 40.35 -18.79
C MET A 490 9.99 40.69 -19.97
N LYS A 491 11.30 40.84 -19.73
CA LYS A 491 12.33 41.15 -20.74
C LYS A 491 13.62 40.38 -20.47
N ASP A 492 14.61 40.57 -21.35
CA ASP A 492 16.01 40.12 -21.17
C ASP A 492 16.18 38.63 -20.84
N ILE A 493 15.43 37.75 -21.53
CA ILE A 493 15.60 36.30 -21.39
C ILE A 493 17.01 35.92 -21.86
N GLY A 494 17.79 35.36 -20.94
CA GLY A 494 19.16 34.93 -21.20
C GLY A 494 19.23 33.87 -22.28
N THR A 495 20.29 33.88 -23.09
CA THR A 495 20.47 33.00 -24.26
C THR A 495 20.29 31.52 -23.94
N ARG A 496 20.68 31.08 -22.74
CA ARG A 496 20.54 29.67 -22.28
C ARG A 496 19.10 29.25 -21.97
N TYR A 497 18.20 30.21 -21.79
CA TYR A 497 16.82 30.00 -21.33
C TYR A 497 15.77 30.32 -22.40
N GLN A 498 16.16 30.86 -23.55
CA GLN A 498 15.23 31.25 -24.63
C GLN A 498 14.35 30.11 -25.15
N SER A 499 14.87 28.88 -25.19
CA SER A 499 14.12 27.69 -25.61
C SER A 499 13.40 26.97 -24.45
N ARG A 500 13.41 27.55 -23.25
CA ARG A 500 12.86 26.97 -22.03
C ARG A 500 11.67 27.76 -21.53
N HIS A 501 10.81 27.10 -20.77
CA HIS A 501 9.70 27.76 -20.10
C HIS A 501 10.22 28.45 -18.83
N VAL A 502 10.58 29.72 -18.95
CA VAL A 502 11.04 30.55 -17.83
C VAL A 502 10.10 31.73 -17.67
N GLN A 503 9.67 31.97 -16.43
CA GLN A 503 8.76 33.06 -16.10
C GLN A 503 9.20 33.75 -14.81
N THR A 504 8.86 35.03 -14.67
CA THR A 504 9.04 35.76 -13.42
C THR A 504 7.73 36.43 -13.04
N LEU A 505 7.25 36.14 -11.84
CA LEU A 505 5.98 36.60 -11.30
C LEU A 505 6.25 37.67 -10.24
N HIS A 506 5.33 38.62 -10.08
CA HIS A 506 5.35 39.58 -8.98
C HIS A 506 4.06 39.47 -8.17
N SER A 507 4.16 39.74 -6.88
CA SER A 507 3.01 39.83 -5.97
C SER A 507 2.80 41.27 -5.51
N PRO A 508 1.58 41.67 -5.12
CA PRO A 508 1.31 42.99 -4.55
C PRO A 508 2.13 43.30 -3.28
N ALA A 509 2.60 42.27 -2.58
CA ALA A 509 3.42 42.39 -1.38
C ALA A 509 4.91 42.70 -1.67
N GLY A 510 5.30 42.85 -2.95
CA GLY A 510 6.68 43.13 -3.36
C GLY A 510 7.56 41.90 -3.58
N ASN A 511 7.01 40.68 -3.47
CA ASN A 511 7.79 39.47 -3.73
C ASN A 511 7.86 39.15 -5.23
N PHE A 512 9.04 38.78 -5.70
CA PHE A 512 9.28 38.30 -7.07
C PHE A 512 9.63 36.83 -7.07
N THR A 513 9.03 36.05 -7.96
CA THR A 513 9.29 34.61 -8.07
C THR A 513 9.74 34.24 -9.48
N LEU A 514 10.96 33.71 -9.62
CA LEU A 514 11.46 33.07 -10.83
C LEU A 514 11.00 31.61 -10.87
N GLU A 515 10.42 31.20 -11.98
CA GLU A 515 10.08 29.81 -12.27
C GLU A 515 10.82 29.31 -13.51
N ILE A 516 11.55 28.19 -13.37
CA ILE A 516 12.15 27.47 -14.49
C ILE A 516 11.44 26.12 -14.59
N GLY A 517 10.68 25.94 -15.67
CA GLY A 517 9.96 24.71 -15.96
C GLY A 517 10.91 23.58 -16.34
N ALA A 518 10.67 22.40 -15.75
CA ALA A 518 11.46 21.18 -15.96
C ALA A 518 12.97 21.41 -15.77
N SER A 519 13.40 21.49 -14.51
CA SER A 519 14.79 21.70 -14.13
C SER A 519 15.73 20.63 -14.72
N ALA A 520 16.94 21.04 -15.10
CA ALA A 520 18.01 20.16 -15.53
C ALA A 520 19.12 20.18 -14.48
N THR A 521 19.97 19.14 -14.43
CA THR A 521 21.14 19.12 -13.53
C THR A 521 22.08 20.31 -13.77
N SER A 522 22.11 20.85 -14.99
CA SER A 522 22.84 22.08 -15.36
C SER A 522 22.28 23.38 -14.75
N ASP A 523 21.08 23.33 -14.17
CA ASP A 523 20.46 24.46 -13.48
C ASP A 523 20.92 24.58 -12.02
N SER A 524 21.70 23.62 -11.54
CA SER A 524 22.39 23.71 -10.25
C SER A 524 23.38 24.87 -10.24
N GLY A 525 23.54 25.50 -9.08
CA GLY A 525 24.44 26.61 -8.86
C GLY A 525 23.82 27.75 -8.09
N GLU A 526 24.45 28.92 -8.16
CA GLU A 526 24.03 30.12 -7.45
C GLU A 526 23.09 30.97 -8.31
N TYR A 527 21.91 31.25 -7.77
CA TYR A 527 21.00 32.24 -8.33
C TYR A 527 21.19 33.55 -7.57
N ARG A 528 21.11 34.66 -8.30
CA ARG A 528 21.13 36.02 -7.76
C ARG A 528 19.91 36.77 -8.26
N CYS A 529 19.18 37.38 -7.34
CA CYS A 529 18.17 38.38 -7.70
C CYS A 529 18.71 39.78 -7.42
N ILE A 530 18.46 40.69 -8.35
CA ILE A 530 18.84 42.09 -8.25
C ILE A 530 17.55 42.89 -8.36
N VAL A 531 17.12 43.50 -7.27
CA VAL A 531 15.88 44.28 -7.21
C VAL A 531 16.24 45.76 -7.20
N SER A 532 15.65 46.52 -8.11
CA SER A 532 15.81 47.98 -8.18
C SER A 532 14.48 48.66 -7.88
N GLU A 533 14.51 49.65 -7.00
CA GLU A 533 13.42 50.58 -6.75
C GLU A 533 13.56 51.79 -7.68
N TRP A 534 12.44 52.22 -8.27
CA TRP A 534 12.41 53.33 -9.21
C TRP A 534 11.67 54.54 -8.63
N THR A 535 12.13 55.73 -8.98
CA THR A 535 11.47 57.01 -8.68
C THR A 535 11.32 57.84 -9.95
N VAL A 536 10.24 58.62 -9.99
CA VAL A 536 9.94 59.53 -11.09
C VAL A 536 10.76 60.81 -10.92
N GLN A 537 11.52 61.20 -11.93
CA GLN A 537 12.20 62.49 -11.98
C GLN A 537 11.24 63.61 -12.39
N SER A 538 11.62 64.87 -12.18
CA SER A 538 10.80 66.05 -12.50
C SER A 538 10.40 66.15 -13.97
N ASN A 539 11.20 65.58 -14.89
CA ASN A 539 10.89 65.49 -16.33
C ASN A 539 9.94 64.33 -16.70
N GLY A 540 9.46 63.55 -15.72
CA GLY A 540 8.63 62.36 -15.92
C GLY A 540 9.42 61.07 -16.25
N GLU A 541 10.76 61.13 -16.29
CA GLU A 541 11.62 59.99 -16.58
C GLU A 541 11.84 59.14 -15.32
N MET A 542 11.79 57.81 -15.47
CA MET A 542 11.99 56.88 -14.36
C MET A 542 13.47 56.62 -14.14
N THR A 543 13.97 56.81 -12.91
CA THR A 543 15.35 56.48 -12.56
C THR A 543 15.44 55.57 -11.35
N LYS A 544 16.53 54.77 -11.28
CA LYS A 544 16.76 53.83 -10.18
C LYS A 544 17.16 54.61 -8.94
N ALA A 545 16.33 54.54 -7.91
CA ALA A 545 16.59 55.18 -6.61
C ALA A 545 17.51 54.33 -5.73
N ASN A 546 17.24 53.01 -5.66
CA ASN A 546 18.03 52.08 -4.87
C ASN A 546 18.09 50.72 -5.57
N THR A 547 19.14 49.95 -5.32
CA THR A 547 19.30 48.59 -5.85
C THR A 547 19.95 47.69 -4.82
N GLN A 548 19.31 46.57 -4.55
CA GLN A 548 19.79 45.55 -3.63
C GLN A 548 19.82 44.19 -4.32
N SER A 549 20.71 43.32 -3.88
CA SER A 549 20.83 41.98 -4.44
C SER A 549 21.04 40.94 -3.37
N GLN A 550 20.49 39.76 -3.58
CA GLN A 550 20.73 38.59 -2.75
C GLN A 550 21.04 37.39 -3.63
N GLN A 551 21.85 36.47 -3.12
CA GLN A 551 22.20 35.24 -3.82
C GLN A 551 22.11 34.01 -2.91
N LYS A 552 21.70 32.89 -3.49
CA LYS A 552 21.62 31.60 -2.81
C LYS A 552 21.85 30.45 -3.80
N ALA A 553 22.52 29.40 -3.34
CA ALA A 553 22.78 28.19 -4.12
C ALA A 553 21.64 27.17 -4.01
N ILE A 554 21.42 26.41 -5.07
CA ILE A 554 20.47 25.29 -5.15
C ILE A 554 21.11 24.13 -5.90
N SER A 555 20.84 22.91 -5.43
CA SER A 555 21.27 21.68 -6.12
C SER A 555 20.10 21.02 -6.82
N VAL A 556 20.28 20.63 -8.09
CA VAL A 556 19.31 19.81 -8.84
C VAL A 556 19.80 18.37 -8.89
N ASN A 557 19.15 17.51 -8.12
CA ASN A 557 19.48 16.09 -8.02
C ASN A 557 18.93 15.31 -9.22
N SER A 558 19.77 14.49 -9.85
CA SER A 558 19.31 13.59 -10.92
C SER A 558 18.36 12.52 -10.40
N VAL A 559 17.42 12.09 -11.24
CA VAL A 559 16.52 10.97 -10.92
C VAL A 559 17.31 9.71 -10.56
N GLU A 560 18.43 9.49 -11.24
CA GLU A 560 19.30 8.33 -11.01
C GLU A 560 19.94 8.33 -9.61
N SER A 561 20.43 9.48 -9.11
CA SER A 561 21.08 9.51 -7.80
C SER A 561 20.10 9.20 -6.66
N GLN A 562 18.84 9.62 -6.80
CA GLN A 562 17.79 9.45 -5.80
C GLN A 562 17.07 8.10 -5.88
N MET A 563 17.18 7.39 -7.02
CA MET A 563 16.52 6.10 -7.23
C MET A 563 17.29 4.96 -6.55
N LYS A 564 16.59 4.13 -5.76
CA LYS A 564 17.11 2.92 -5.11
C LYS A 564 16.20 1.73 -5.38
N VAL A 565 16.75 0.69 -5.99
CA VAL A 565 16.04 -0.55 -6.34
C VAL A 565 16.54 -1.68 -5.46
N THR A 566 15.62 -2.41 -4.82
CA THR A 566 15.97 -3.58 -3.99
C THR A 566 15.01 -4.72 -4.25
N LEU A 567 15.53 -5.94 -4.26
CA LEU A 567 14.74 -7.15 -4.42
C LEU A 567 14.80 -7.97 -3.14
N LYS A 568 13.63 -8.30 -2.59
CA LYS A 568 13.49 -9.04 -1.34
C LYS A 568 12.41 -10.11 -1.46
N SER A 569 12.52 -11.14 -0.65
CA SER A 569 11.48 -12.17 -0.47
C SER A 569 11.53 -12.68 0.96
N ARG A 570 10.38 -13.09 1.48
CA ARG A 570 10.29 -13.80 2.77
C ARG A 570 10.47 -15.31 2.61
N THR A 571 10.30 -15.82 1.39
CA THR A 571 10.20 -17.25 1.07
C THR A 571 11.19 -17.59 -0.04
N THR A 572 12.50 -17.51 0.24
CA THR A 572 13.54 -17.85 -0.74
C THR A 572 13.87 -19.33 -0.80
N ASN A 573 13.44 -20.10 0.18
CA ASN A 573 13.79 -21.51 0.30
C ASN A 573 12.53 -22.30 0.62
N VAL A 574 11.98 -22.94 -0.40
CA VAL A 574 10.62 -23.46 -0.34
C VAL A 574 10.53 -24.88 -0.92
N PRO A 575 9.57 -25.71 -0.49
CA PRO A 575 9.33 -27.00 -1.13
C PRO A 575 8.73 -26.85 -2.53
N ILE A 576 8.87 -27.85 -3.39
CA ILE A 576 8.15 -27.93 -4.67
C ILE A 576 6.64 -27.74 -4.43
N ASN A 577 5.95 -27.09 -5.37
CA ASN A 577 4.51 -26.81 -5.32
C ASN A 577 4.06 -25.81 -4.23
N SER A 578 4.97 -24.95 -3.77
CA SER A 578 4.66 -23.83 -2.87
C SER A 578 4.77 -22.49 -3.58
N SER A 579 4.22 -21.44 -2.98
CA SER A 579 4.26 -20.09 -3.53
C SER A 579 5.56 -19.36 -3.16
N VAL A 580 6.14 -18.63 -4.11
CA VAL A 580 7.27 -17.71 -3.88
C VAL A 580 6.88 -16.30 -4.27
N GLU A 581 7.06 -15.35 -3.35
CA GLU A 581 6.78 -13.94 -3.58
C GLU A 581 8.06 -13.11 -3.65
N LEU A 582 8.28 -12.43 -4.76
CA LEU A 582 9.45 -11.60 -5.03
C LEU A 582 9.04 -10.13 -5.10
N LEU A 583 9.56 -9.32 -4.19
CA LEU A 583 9.20 -7.91 -4.03
C LEU A 583 10.34 -7.02 -4.54
N CYS A 584 10.16 -6.45 -5.73
CA CYS A 584 11.03 -5.42 -6.27
C CYS A 584 10.54 -4.04 -5.78
N THR A 585 11.24 -3.47 -4.81
CA THR A 585 10.91 -2.16 -4.21
C THR A 585 11.77 -1.07 -4.82
N VAL A 586 11.12 -0.05 -5.36
CA VAL A 586 11.74 1.16 -5.93
C VAL A 586 11.43 2.33 -5.01
N LYS A 587 12.45 2.91 -4.41
CA LYS A 587 12.37 4.19 -3.68
C LYS A 587 13.00 5.28 -4.53
N GLY A 588 12.41 6.47 -4.57
CA GLY A 588 12.92 7.57 -5.38
C GLY A 588 11.84 8.59 -5.69
N PRO A 589 12.13 9.55 -6.58
CA PRO A 589 11.17 10.58 -6.99
C PRO A 589 10.00 9.98 -7.77
N LYS A 590 8.88 10.71 -7.83
CA LYS A 590 7.65 10.28 -8.50
C LYS A 590 7.80 10.44 -10.02
N VAL A 591 8.19 9.35 -10.68
CA VAL A 591 8.40 9.27 -12.13
C VAL A 591 7.74 8.01 -12.68
N SER A 592 7.53 7.94 -14.00
CA SER A 592 6.99 6.75 -14.64
C SER A 592 8.07 5.65 -14.64
N LEU A 593 7.71 4.42 -14.25
CA LEU A 593 8.66 3.32 -14.10
C LEU A 593 8.37 2.20 -15.09
N GLY A 594 9.40 1.74 -15.79
CA GLY A 594 9.43 0.45 -16.47
C GLY A 594 10.18 -0.58 -15.63
N VAL A 595 9.76 -1.85 -15.66
CA VAL A 595 10.38 -2.93 -14.87
C VAL A 595 10.58 -4.16 -15.73
N ARG A 596 11.79 -4.72 -15.71
CA ARG A 596 12.13 -5.99 -16.33
C ARG A 596 12.55 -7.01 -15.28
N TRP A 597 11.82 -8.12 -15.22
CA TRP A 597 12.14 -9.24 -14.34
C TRP A 597 13.06 -10.23 -15.06
N MET A 598 14.14 -10.57 -14.39
CA MET A 598 15.20 -11.39 -14.96
C MET A 598 15.49 -12.58 -14.06
N PHE A 599 15.74 -13.73 -14.68
CA PHE A 599 16.03 -14.99 -14.02
C PHE A 599 17.26 -15.67 -14.61
N ARG A 600 18.12 -16.18 -13.73
CA ARG A 600 19.33 -16.92 -14.09
C ARG A 600 19.27 -18.31 -13.45
N PRO A 601 19.19 -19.39 -14.26
CA PRO A 601 19.19 -20.76 -13.75
C PRO A 601 20.49 -21.11 -12.98
N PRO A 602 20.48 -22.16 -12.15
CA PRO A 602 21.68 -22.63 -11.46
C PRO A 602 22.68 -23.11 -12.49
N ASN A 603 23.97 -22.82 -12.30
CA ASN A 603 25.07 -23.18 -13.20
C ASN A 603 25.01 -22.57 -14.61
N SER A 604 24.19 -21.53 -14.83
CA SER A 604 24.17 -20.76 -16.08
C SER A 604 24.61 -19.33 -15.84
N THR A 605 25.36 -18.77 -16.79
CA THR A 605 25.68 -17.34 -16.82
C THR A 605 24.62 -16.52 -17.57
N VAL A 606 23.75 -17.19 -18.32
CA VAL A 606 22.75 -16.55 -19.19
C VAL A 606 21.53 -16.13 -18.36
N GLN A 607 21.20 -14.84 -18.44
CA GLN A 607 20.04 -14.26 -17.79
C GLN A 607 18.87 -14.20 -18.79
N ARG A 608 17.71 -14.71 -18.38
CA ARG A 608 16.48 -14.79 -19.18
C ARG A 608 15.47 -13.76 -18.68
N ASN A 609 14.73 -13.15 -19.60
CA ASN A 609 13.61 -12.27 -19.26
C ASN A 609 12.39 -13.12 -18.86
N ILE A 610 11.78 -12.83 -17.73
CA ILE A 610 10.50 -13.42 -17.32
C ILE A 610 9.36 -12.58 -17.87
N LEU A 611 9.36 -11.28 -17.56
CA LEU A 611 8.37 -10.32 -18.03
C LEU A 611 8.95 -8.91 -17.99
N SER A 612 8.43 -8.02 -18.82
CA SER A 612 8.74 -6.60 -18.82
C SER A 612 7.46 -5.78 -18.81
N ILE A 613 7.42 -4.75 -17.96
CA ILE A 613 6.37 -3.73 -17.88
C ILE A 613 6.98 -2.45 -18.44
N ARG A 614 6.42 -1.90 -19.51
CA ARG A 614 6.83 -0.60 -20.03
C ARG A 614 6.36 0.53 -19.12
N HIS A 615 6.98 1.71 -19.23
CA HIS A 615 6.57 2.90 -18.49
C HIS A 615 5.16 3.40 -18.85
N THR A 616 4.62 2.95 -19.98
CA THR A 616 3.22 3.17 -20.43
C THR A 616 2.22 2.17 -19.83
N GLY A 617 2.68 1.14 -19.12
CA GLY A 617 1.85 0.09 -18.55
C GLY A 617 1.67 -1.17 -19.41
N GLU A 618 2.20 -1.21 -20.63
CA GLU A 618 2.18 -2.40 -21.49
C GLU A 618 3.05 -3.53 -20.89
N ILE A 619 2.54 -4.77 -20.87
CA ILE A 619 3.23 -5.93 -20.32
C ILE A 619 3.62 -6.89 -21.46
N SER A 620 4.89 -7.30 -21.49
CA SER A 620 5.40 -8.35 -22.38
C SER A 620 5.98 -9.52 -21.58
N TRP A 621 5.66 -10.74 -21.97
CA TRP A 621 6.09 -11.96 -21.28
C TRP A 621 7.22 -12.64 -22.06
N GLY A 622 8.30 -12.98 -21.36
CA GLY A 622 9.41 -13.81 -21.88
C GLY A 622 9.33 -15.28 -21.43
N ALA A 623 8.53 -15.58 -20.41
CA ALA A 623 8.22 -16.93 -19.93
C ALA A 623 6.71 -17.25 -20.08
N ASP A 624 6.31 -18.51 -19.86
CA ASP A 624 4.88 -18.87 -19.87
C ASP A 624 4.15 -18.15 -18.72
N GLN A 625 3.18 -17.32 -19.09
CA GLN A 625 2.37 -16.50 -18.18
C GLN A 625 1.66 -17.34 -17.12
N ARG A 626 1.30 -18.60 -17.38
CA ARG A 626 0.60 -19.46 -16.41
C ARG A 626 1.45 -19.78 -15.17
N ASN A 627 2.76 -19.60 -15.26
CA ASN A 627 3.72 -19.92 -14.21
C ASN A 627 4.04 -18.74 -13.28
N TYR A 628 3.51 -17.56 -13.56
CA TYR A 628 3.83 -16.33 -12.82
C TYR A 628 2.59 -15.43 -12.69
N GLN A 629 2.49 -14.68 -11.59
CA GLN A 629 1.49 -13.62 -11.42
C GLN A 629 2.17 -12.31 -11.06
N LEU A 630 1.54 -11.20 -11.43
CA LEU A 630 2.06 -9.85 -11.21
C LEU A 630 1.06 -9.02 -10.42
N SER A 631 1.57 -8.27 -9.45
CA SER A 631 0.82 -7.23 -8.74
C SER A 631 1.70 -6.00 -8.56
N VAL A 632 1.11 -4.80 -8.64
CA VAL A 632 1.82 -3.53 -8.43
C VAL A 632 1.14 -2.77 -7.29
N GLN A 633 1.93 -2.32 -6.32
CA GLN A 633 1.46 -1.53 -5.18
C GLN A 633 2.21 -0.21 -5.13
N THR A 634 1.47 0.90 -5.21
CA THR A 634 2.02 2.25 -5.10
C THR A 634 1.83 2.78 -3.68
N GLN A 635 2.92 3.25 -3.07
CA GLN A 635 2.93 3.91 -1.77
C GLN A 635 3.53 5.31 -1.91
N PRO A 636 3.26 6.25 -0.96
CA PRO A 636 3.75 7.62 -1.08
C PRO A 636 5.28 7.77 -1.22
N SER A 637 6.06 6.82 -0.71
CA SER A 637 7.53 6.83 -0.69
C SER A 637 8.20 5.71 -1.48
N ALA A 638 7.42 4.79 -2.07
CA ALA A 638 7.95 3.64 -2.80
C ALA A 638 6.92 3.03 -3.75
N THR A 639 7.39 2.44 -4.85
CA THR A 639 6.59 1.55 -5.70
C THR A 639 7.10 0.12 -5.54
N VAL A 640 6.19 -0.83 -5.31
CA VAL A 640 6.51 -2.25 -5.13
C VAL A 640 5.91 -3.04 -6.28
N PHE A 641 6.77 -3.70 -7.05
CA PHE A 641 6.40 -4.67 -8.06
C PHE A 641 6.54 -6.06 -7.45
N LEU A 642 5.44 -6.81 -7.39
CA LEU A 642 5.37 -8.14 -6.82
C LEU A 642 5.26 -9.16 -7.95
N LEU A 643 6.28 -10.02 -8.07
CA LEU A 643 6.25 -11.20 -8.93
C LEU A 643 5.99 -12.43 -8.05
N ILE A 644 4.93 -13.17 -8.37
CA ILE A 644 4.52 -14.36 -7.63
C ILE A 644 4.76 -15.58 -8.51
N VAL A 645 5.46 -16.59 -7.98
CA VAL A 645 5.52 -17.94 -8.54
C VAL A 645 4.53 -18.78 -7.74
N PRO A 646 3.30 -19.02 -8.22
CA PRO A 646 2.24 -19.62 -7.42
C PRO A 646 2.52 -21.07 -7.03
N ARG A 647 3.21 -21.83 -7.91
CA ARG A 647 3.60 -23.22 -7.67
C ARG A 647 5.04 -23.43 -8.15
N ALA A 648 5.99 -23.33 -7.23
CA ALA A 648 7.41 -23.43 -7.55
C ALA A 648 7.80 -24.82 -8.07
N SER A 649 8.45 -24.86 -9.23
CA SER A 649 9.10 -26.03 -9.82
C SER A 649 10.61 -25.99 -9.61
N LYS A 650 11.27 -27.15 -9.75
CA LYS A 650 12.74 -27.22 -9.72
C LYS A 650 13.39 -26.43 -10.86
N GLN A 651 12.74 -26.27 -12.01
CA GLN A 651 13.25 -25.45 -13.12
C GLN A 651 13.30 -23.94 -12.80
N GLN A 652 12.53 -23.51 -11.79
CA GLN A 652 12.43 -22.12 -11.35
C GLN A 652 13.37 -21.79 -10.19
N GLU A 653 14.18 -22.76 -9.76
CA GLU A 653 15.30 -22.55 -8.86
C GLU A 653 16.37 -21.71 -9.56
N GLY A 654 16.95 -20.72 -8.88
CA GLY A 654 17.98 -19.87 -9.48
C GLY A 654 18.00 -18.46 -8.90
N GLN A 655 18.64 -17.54 -9.60
CA GLN A 655 18.85 -16.18 -9.15
C GLN A 655 17.94 -15.21 -9.91
N TYR A 656 17.13 -14.47 -9.16
CA TYR A 656 16.20 -13.48 -9.66
C TYR A 656 16.77 -12.07 -9.48
N GLN A 657 16.44 -11.17 -10.40
CA GLN A 657 16.83 -9.77 -10.34
C GLN A 657 15.78 -8.93 -11.08
N CYS A 658 15.47 -7.72 -10.59
CA CYS A 658 14.66 -6.77 -11.35
C CYS A 658 15.54 -5.60 -11.82
N GLN A 659 15.40 -5.23 -13.09
CA GLN A 659 15.90 -3.98 -13.65
C GLN A 659 14.74 -2.99 -13.69
N VAL A 660 14.98 -1.75 -13.28
CA VAL A 660 13.97 -0.70 -13.31
C VAL A 660 14.53 0.50 -14.07
N ASP A 661 13.71 0.99 -15.00
CA ASP A 661 13.98 2.13 -15.85
C ASP A 661 13.04 3.27 -15.45
N ALA A 662 13.56 4.47 -15.21
CA ALA A 662 12.78 5.64 -14.80
C ALA A 662 12.66 6.64 -15.94
N TYR A 663 11.43 7.11 -16.20
CA TYR A 663 11.08 7.98 -17.31
C TYR A 663 10.41 9.25 -16.82
N GLN A 664 10.79 10.36 -17.44
CA GLN A 664 10.18 11.67 -17.22
C GLN A 664 9.88 12.30 -18.58
N LYS A 665 8.60 12.57 -18.85
CA LYS A 665 8.10 13.02 -20.17
C LYS A 665 8.62 12.12 -21.32
N ASP A 666 8.50 10.81 -21.14
CA ASP A 666 8.94 9.76 -22.08
C ASP A 666 10.45 9.67 -22.37
N VAL A 667 11.28 10.46 -21.71
CA VAL A 667 12.74 10.35 -21.78
C VAL A 667 13.25 9.50 -20.62
N GLN A 668 14.08 8.50 -20.91
CA GLN A 668 14.72 7.69 -19.87
C GLN A 668 15.76 8.52 -19.11
N LYS A 669 15.61 8.61 -17.78
CA LYS A 669 16.48 9.37 -16.89
C LYS A 669 17.37 8.51 -16.01
N ALA A 670 16.95 7.27 -15.73
CA ALA A 670 17.75 6.34 -14.93
C ALA A 670 17.47 4.88 -15.34
N MET A 671 18.46 4.02 -15.11
CA MET A 671 18.33 2.57 -15.16
C MET A 671 19.09 1.95 -14.00
N LYS A 672 18.42 1.15 -13.17
CA LYS A 672 19.07 0.47 -12.04
C LYS A 672 18.61 -0.97 -11.89
N ASN A 673 19.60 -1.82 -11.61
CA ASN A 673 19.39 -3.21 -11.23
C ASN A 673 19.26 -3.35 -9.71
N SER A 674 18.37 -4.25 -9.27
CA SER A 674 18.32 -4.68 -7.88
C SER A 674 19.53 -5.51 -7.48
N ASN A 675 19.70 -5.76 -6.17
CA ASN A 675 20.49 -6.89 -5.72
C ASN A 675 19.94 -8.19 -6.32
N PRO A 676 20.79 -9.17 -6.64
CA PRO A 676 20.32 -10.47 -7.04
C PRO A 676 19.80 -11.26 -5.83
N LEU A 677 18.80 -12.12 -6.04
CA LEU A 677 18.14 -12.90 -4.98
C LEU A 677 18.02 -14.37 -5.41
N ALA A 678 18.66 -15.27 -4.67
CA ALA A 678 18.57 -16.70 -4.95
C ALA A 678 17.30 -17.31 -4.35
N VAL A 679 16.59 -18.12 -5.14
CA VAL A 679 15.48 -18.96 -4.72
C VAL A 679 15.89 -20.41 -4.86
N THR A 680 15.78 -21.17 -3.76
CA THR A 680 16.06 -22.60 -3.67
C THR A 680 14.77 -23.38 -3.55
N VAL A 681 14.62 -24.42 -4.38
CA VAL A 681 13.43 -25.27 -4.37
C VAL A 681 13.80 -26.67 -3.90
N ARG A 682 13.24 -27.09 -2.76
CA ARG A 682 13.54 -28.37 -2.09
C ARG A 682 12.51 -29.44 -2.45
N LYS A 683 12.96 -30.68 -2.62
CA LYS A 683 12.06 -31.83 -2.71
C LYS A 683 11.39 -32.06 -1.35
N PRO A 684 10.11 -32.48 -1.31
CA PRO A 684 9.46 -32.87 -0.06
C PRO A 684 10.11 -34.13 0.53
N GLU A 685 10.01 -34.31 1.83
CA GLU A 685 10.50 -35.53 2.50
C GLU A 685 9.59 -36.72 2.19
N SER A 686 10.19 -37.88 1.87
CA SER A 686 9.42 -39.08 1.55
C SER A 686 8.85 -39.73 2.81
N LYS A 687 7.56 -40.05 2.77
CA LYS A 687 6.84 -40.85 3.77
C LYS A 687 6.65 -42.30 3.31
N LEU A 688 7.38 -42.75 2.29
CA LEU A 688 7.27 -44.10 1.73
C LEU A 688 7.55 -45.16 2.81
N SER A 689 6.68 -46.17 2.90
CA SER A 689 6.96 -47.39 3.67
C SER A 689 6.44 -48.64 2.95
N LEU A 690 7.14 -49.76 3.14
CA LEU A 690 6.87 -51.03 2.48
C LEU A 690 6.37 -52.07 3.48
N SER A 691 5.53 -53.01 3.02
CA SER A 691 5.15 -54.20 3.77
C SER A 691 6.36 -55.07 3.98
N LYS A 692 6.57 -55.56 5.21
CA LYS A 692 7.64 -56.53 5.48
C LYS A 692 7.35 -57.85 4.76
N LEU A 693 8.22 -58.23 3.83
CA LEU A 693 8.21 -59.53 3.18
C LEU A 693 8.50 -60.61 4.23
N LYS A 694 7.93 -61.79 4.04
CA LYS A 694 8.28 -62.96 4.85
C LYS A 694 9.77 -63.25 4.65
N SER A 695 10.51 -63.44 5.74
CA SER A 695 11.97 -63.66 5.67
C SER A 695 12.34 -64.88 4.82
N ARG A 696 11.50 -65.92 4.86
CA ARG A 696 11.71 -67.18 4.14
C ARG A 696 10.40 -67.73 3.60
N LEU A 697 10.37 -68.03 2.30
CA LEU A 697 9.24 -68.61 1.58
C LEU A 697 9.66 -69.99 1.05
N GLU A 698 9.00 -71.05 1.53
CA GLU A 698 9.26 -72.41 1.08
C GLU A 698 8.21 -72.88 0.07
N THR A 699 8.65 -73.58 -0.96
CA THR A 699 7.77 -74.20 -1.95
C THR A 699 8.37 -75.50 -2.50
N THR A 700 7.57 -76.31 -3.20
CA THR A 700 8.01 -77.56 -3.84
C THR A 700 8.23 -77.35 -5.34
N ALA A 701 9.20 -78.06 -5.91
CA ALA A 701 9.49 -77.99 -7.35
C ALA A 701 8.23 -78.28 -8.21
N ASN A 702 8.13 -77.63 -9.37
CA ASN A 702 7.00 -77.68 -10.31
C ASN A 702 5.68 -77.04 -9.84
N THR A 703 5.73 -76.19 -8.82
CA THR A 703 4.60 -75.31 -8.42
C THR A 703 4.89 -73.85 -8.77
N ASP A 704 3.96 -72.92 -8.55
CA ASP A 704 4.18 -71.50 -8.76
C ASP A 704 4.58 -70.81 -7.44
N ALA A 705 5.63 -69.99 -7.45
CA ALA A 705 5.99 -69.14 -6.32
C ALA A 705 5.51 -67.71 -6.54
N MET A 706 4.86 -67.14 -5.54
CA MET A 706 4.34 -65.76 -5.56
C MET A 706 4.98 -64.95 -4.43
N ILE A 707 5.57 -63.82 -4.79
CA ILE A 707 6.19 -62.89 -3.85
C ILE A 707 5.51 -61.53 -4.00
N GLU A 708 4.96 -61.01 -2.90
CA GLU A 708 4.21 -59.76 -2.89
C GLU A 708 4.96 -58.66 -2.14
N CYS A 709 5.01 -57.49 -2.75
CA CYS A 709 5.60 -56.28 -2.20
C CYS A 709 4.54 -55.18 -2.26
N SER A 710 4.08 -54.71 -1.10
CA SER A 710 3.04 -53.68 -1.02
C SER A 710 3.59 -52.39 -0.44
N VAL A 711 3.19 -51.26 -1.01
CA VAL A 711 3.43 -49.93 -0.43
C VAL A 711 2.34 -49.66 0.60
N LEU A 712 2.73 -49.36 1.84
CA LEU A 712 1.80 -49.13 2.96
C LEU A 712 1.46 -47.65 3.11
N THR A 713 2.45 -46.77 2.98
CA THR A 713 2.28 -45.33 3.08
C THR A 713 2.95 -44.65 1.90
N THR A 714 2.29 -43.63 1.35
CA THR A 714 2.81 -42.79 0.26
C THR A 714 3.04 -41.37 0.76
N THR A 715 3.91 -40.63 0.08
CA THR A 715 4.16 -39.22 0.40
C THR A 715 2.97 -38.34 0.03
N THR A 716 2.34 -38.62 -1.12
CA THR A 716 1.10 -37.97 -1.58
C THR A 716 0.18 -39.01 -2.24
N ASP A 717 -1.06 -38.63 -2.52
CA ASP A 717 -2.02 -39.40 -3.31
C ASP A 717 -1.66 -39.51 -4.81
N THR A 718 -0.85 -38.56 -5.30
CA THR A 718 -0.33 -38.55 -6.68
C THR A 718 0.99 -39.31 -6.86
N SER A 719 1.54 -39.91 -5.79
CA SER A 719 2.77 -40.70 -5.85
C SER A 719 2.67 -41.83 -6.87
N ARG A 720 3.65 -41.92 -7.76
CA ARG A 720 3.86 -43.07 -8.66
C ARG A 720 5.13 -43.82 -8.27
N PHE A 721 5.23 -45.06 -8.75
CA PHE A 721 6.30 -45.97 -8.32
C PHE A 721 6.99 -46.60 -9.52
N MET A 722 8.31 -46.71 -9.43
CA MET A 722 9.11 -47.61 -10.27
C MET A 722 9.54 -48.80 -9.40
N ILE A 723 9.28 -50.02 -9.86
CA ILE A 723 9.44 -51.23 -9.05
C ILE A 723 10.45 -52.12 -9.73
N THR A 724 11.47 -52.56 -8.98
CA THR A 724 12.52 -53.42 -9.51
C THR A 724 12.64 -54.66 -8.65
N TRP A 725 12.50 -55.84 -9.27
CA TRP A 725 12.76 -57.11 -8.63
C TRP A 725 14.18 -57.54 -8.93
N MET A 726 14.95 -57.84 -7.88
CA MET A 726 16.31 -58.34 -7.97
C MET A 726 16.38 -59.77 -7.45
N ILE A 727 17.26 -60.59 -8.02
CA ILE A 727 17.66 -61.89 -7.49
C ILE A 727 19.16 -61.84 -7.18
N GLY A 728 19.52 -62.02 -5.91
CA GLY A 728 20.87 -61.70 -5.42
C GLY A 728 21.19 -60.22 -5.65
N THR A 729 22.16 -59.95 -6.54
CA THR A 729 22.57 -58.59 -6.94
C THR A 729 22.15 -58.20 -8.36
N GLN A 730 21.49 -59.10 -9.09
CA GLN A 730 21.14 -58.86 -10.50
C GLN A 730 19.66 -58.52 -10.66
N MET A 731 19.36 -57.65 -11.63
CA MET A 731 18.00 -57.25 -11.98
C MET A 731 17.28 -58.36 -12.71
N LEU A 732 16.13 -58.77 -12.16
CA LEU A 732 15.25 -59.76 -12.76
C LEU A 732 14.29 -59.09 -13.74
N LEU A 733 13.55 -58.08 -13.27
CA LEU A 733 12.68 -57.24 -14.08
C LEU A 733 12.42 -55.90 -13.36
N THR A 734 12.00 -54.90 -14.13
CA THR A 734 11.63 -53.58 -13.61
C THR A 734 10.35 -53.09 -14.29
N MET A 735 9.52 -52.36 -13.55
CA MET A 735 8.31 -51.70 -14.04
C MET A 735 8.51 -50.20 -13.96
N ASP A 736 8.36 -49.50 -15.08
CA ASP A 736 8.48 -48.04 -15.14
C ASP A 736 7.19 -47.29 -14.72
N LEU A 737 7.21 -45.96 -14.78
CA LEU A 737 6.13 -45.08 -14.33
C LEU A 737 4.83 -45.22 -15.14
N ASP A 738 4.90 -45.82 -16.32
CA ASP A 738 3.77 -46.10 -17.21
C ASP A 738 3.31 -47.56 -17.09
N ALA A 739 3.79 -48.27 -16.06
CA ALA A 739 3.53 -49.68 -15.78
C ALA A 739 4.03 -50.64 -16.87
N VAL A 740 5.04 -50.24 -17.66
CA VAL A 740 5.66 -51.12 -18.65
C VAL A 740 6.76 -51.96 -17.97
N VAL A 741 6.64 -53.28 -18.09
CA VAL A 741 7.61 -54.23 -17.51
C VAL A 741 8.73 -54.50 -18.51
N LYS A 742 9.97 -54.36 -18.05
CA LYS A 742 11.21 -54.64 -18.79
C LYS A 742 12.01 -55.71 -18.05
N PHE A 743 12.42 -56.76 -18.76
CA PHE A 743 13.21 -57.84 -18.19
C PHE A 743 14.69 -57.48 -18.10
N GLY A 744 15.30 -57.82 -16.97
CA GLY A 744 16.71 -57.59 -16.70
C GLY A 744 17.59 -58.79 -17.09
N PRO A 745 18.92 -58.66 -16.96
CA PRO A 745 19.88 -59.70 -17.35
C PRO A 745 19.69 -61.04 -16.63
N ALA A 746 19.15 -61.02 -15.40
CA ALA A 746 18.99 -62.23 -14.58
C ALA A 746 17.79 -63.10 -14.98
N ALA A 747 16.86 -62.55 -15.76
CA ALA A 747 15.79 -63.35 -16.35
C ALA A 747 16.41 -64.30 -17.38
N GLY A 748 17.08 -63.80 -18.42
CA GLY A 748 17.49 -64.66 -19.54
C GLY A 748 16.29 -65.28 -20.29
N PRO A 749 16.51 -65.91 -21.45
CA PRO A 749 15.42 -66.27 -22.38
C PRO A 749 14.45 -67.35 -21.84
N GLU A 750 14.92 -68.27 -21.00
CA GLU A 750 14.09 -69.37 -20.45
C GLU A 750 13.18 -68.91 -19.30
N LYS A 751 13.64 -67.94 -18.51
CA LYS A 751 12.98 -67.45 -17.29
C LYS A 751 11.99 -66.32 -17.62
N ASP A 752 12.22 -65.59 -18.71
CA ASP A 752 11.31 -64.57 -19.28
C ASP A 752 9.88 -65.13 -19.52
N GLN A 753 9.77 -66.38 -19.99
CA GLN A 753 8.47 -67.02 -20.22
C GLN A 753 7.76 -67.49 -18.93
N ARG A 754 8.51 -67.66 -17.83
CA ARG A 754 8.00 -68.20 -16.55
C ARG A 754 7.74 -67.10 -15.52
N ILE A 755 8.41 -65.96 -15.63
CA ILE A 755 8.33 -64.88 -14.66
C ILE A 755 7.30 -63.86 -15.13
N ARG A 756 6.40 -63.48 -14.22
CA ARG A 756 5.41 -62.43 -14.47
C ARG A 756 5.39 -61.46 -13.31
N MET A 757 5.16 -60.19 -13.61
CA MET A 757 4.88 -59.16 -12.63
C MET A 757 3.46 -58.65 -12.85
N GLU A 758 2.65 -58.62 -11.80
CA GLU A 758 1.27 -58.17 -11.85
C GLU A 758 1.00 -57.16 -10.74
N VAL A 759 0.19 -56.14 -11.04
CA VAL A 759 -0.31 -55.16 -10.07
C VAL A 759 -1.69 -55.61 -9.62
N ARG A 760 -1.84 -56.09 -8.38
CA ARG A 760 -3.09 -56.71 -7.88
C ARG A 760 -4.07 -55.69 -7.31
N GLN A 761 -3.56 -54.83 -6.44
CA GLN A 761 -4.23 -53.66 -5.86
C GLN A 761 -3.33 -52.46 -6.20
N LYS A 762 -3.84 -51.23 -6.29
CA LYS A 762 -3.12 -50.04 -6.83
C LYS A 762 -1.66 -49.86 -6.34
N GLN A 763 -1.27 -50.47 -5.22
CA GLN A 763 0.03 -50.37 -4.56
C GLN A 763 0.64 -51.74 -4.16
N THR A 764 0.14 -52.86 -4.70
CA THR A 764 0.64 -54.22 -4.44
C THR A 764 1.20 -54.84 -5.71
N PHE A 765 2.49 -55.14 -5.67
CA PHE A 765 3.26 -55.65 -6.79
C PHE A 765 3.62 -57.12 -6.53
N GLN A 766 3.09 -58.02 -7.35
CA GLN A 766 3.28 -59.46 -7.22
C GLN A 766 4.25 -59.96 -8.29
N LEU A 767 5.35 -60.58 -7.87
CA LEU A 767 6.23 -61.37 -8.72
C LEU A 767 5.79 -62.83 -8.67
N THR A 768 5.48 -63.41 -9.83
CA THR A 768 5.15 -64.83 -9.97
C THR A 768 6.24 -65.53 -10.77
N VAL A 769 6.81 -66.59 -10.19
CA VAL A 769 7.72 -67.51 -10.90
C VAL A 769 6.96 -68.81 -11.13
N ARG A 770 6.58 -69.07 -12.37
CA ARG A 770 5.85 -70.29 -12.75
C ARG A 770 6.76 -71.51 -12.83
N GLN A 771 6.24 -72.67 -12.41
CA GLN A 771 6.96 -73.94 -12.45
C GLN A 771 8.39 -73.84 -11.87
N VAL A 772 8.47 -73.50 -10.59
CA VAL A 772 9.74 -73.25 -9.90
C VAL A 772 10.65 -74.47 -9.88
N ARG A 773 11.94 -74.22 -10.07
CA ARG A 773 13.01 -75.22 -10.01
C ARG A 773 13.89 -75.00 -8.79
N THR A 774 14.67 -76.00 -8.39
CA THR A 774 15.65 -75.85 -7.30
C THR A 774 16.65 -74.72 -7.57
N SER A 775 16.98 -74.46 -8.85
CA SER A 775 17.80 -73.34 -9.32
C SER A 775 17.16 -71.94 -9.22
N ASP A 776 15.85 -71.86 -9.00
CA ASP A 776 15.16 -70.59 -8.75
C ASP A 776 15.25 -70.18 -7.27
N SER A 777 15.82 -71.02 -6.41
CA SER A 777 16.07 -70.68 -5.01
C SER A 777 17.09 -69.54 -4.90
N GLY A 778 16.85 -68.60 -3.99
CA GLY A 778 17.74 -67.46 -3.80
C GLY A 778 17.09 -66.32 -3.04
N GLN A 779 17.85 -65.25 -2.83
CA GLN A 779 17.37 -64.04 -2.18
C GLN A 779 16.72 -63.12 -3.23
N TYR A 780 15.43 -62.91 -3.10
CA TYR A 780 14.68 -61.97 -3.92
C TYR A 780 14.55 -60.64 -3.16
N ARG A 781 14.75 -59.52 -3.85
CA ARG A 781 14.61 -58.17 -3.30
C ARG A 781 13.62 -57.37 -4.14
N CYS A 782 12.65 -56.76 -3.49
CA CYS A 782 11.79 -55.75 -4.08
C CYS A 782 12.40 -54.37 -3.79
N GLU A 783 12.74 -53.60 -4.83
CA GLU A 783 13.12 -52.18 -4.71
C GLU A 783 12.00 -51.30 -5.25
N VAL A 784 11.59 -50.30 -4.48
CA VAL A 784 10.52 -49.36 -4.84
C VAL A 784 11.07 -47.94 -4.78
N ASP A 785 10.99 -47.26 -5.93
CA ASP A 785 11.32 -45.86 -6.10
C ASP A 785 10.05 -45.02 -6.16
N GLU A 786 9.90 -44.06 -5.24
CA GLU A 786 8.78 -43.12 -5.26
C GLU A 786 9.09 -41.88 -6.12
N TRP A 787 8.17 -41.56 -7.01
CA TRP A 787 8.25 -40.44 -7.95
C TRP A 787 7.05 -39.52 -7.82
N LEU A 788 7.33 -38.21 -7.88
CA LEU A 788 6.33 -37.14 -7.95
C LEU A 788 6.56 -36.30 -9.19
N GLN A 789 5.50 -35.65 -9.66
CA GLN A 789 5.57 -34.71 -10.78
C GLN A 789 5.55 -33.29 -10.23
N ASP A 790 6.45 -32.44 -10.72
CA ASP A 790 6.47 -31.04 -10.36
C ASP A 790 5.33 -30.26 -11.08
N PRO A 791 5.06 -29.00 -10.70
CA PRO A 791 3.99 -28.21 -11.31
C PRO A 791 4.15 -27.91 -12.81
N LEU A 792 5.35 -28.08 -13.37
CA LEU A 792 5.67 -27.86 -14.79
C LEU A 792 5.68 -29.16 -15.60
N GLY A 793 5.52 -30.32 -14.95
CA GLY A 793 5.41 -31.63 -15.59
C GLY A 793 6.64 -32.53 -15.44
N ASP A 794 7.69 -32.08 -14.76
CA ASP A 794 8.92 -32.87 -14.60
C ASP A 794 8.78 -33.91 -13.48
N TRP A 795 9.14 -35.15 -13.78
CA TRP A 795 9.18 -36.22 -12.79
C TRP A 795 10.48 -36.20 -11.98
N TYR A 796 10.37 -36.30 -10.66
CA TYR A 796 11.52 -36.40 -9.77
C TYR A 796 11.33 -37.52 -8.73
N SER A 797 12.42 -38.26 -8.48
CA SER A 797 12.46 -39.28 -7.44
C SER A 797 12.70 -38.67 -6.05
N LEU A 798 12.10 -39.28 -5.04
CA LEU A 798 12.25 -38.91 -3.63
C LEU A 798 13.21 -39.83 -2.89
N LYS A 799 12.79 -41.09 -2.66
CA LYS A 799 13.52 -42.09 -1.88
C LYS A 799 13.31 -43.47 -2.48
N LYS A 800 14.39 -44.27 -2.47
CA LYS A 800 14.41 -45.70 -2.79
C LYS A 800 14.31 -46.50 -1.49
N LEU A 801 13.34 -47.41 -1.39
CA LEU A 801 13.26 -48.39 -0.30
C LEU A 801 13.27 -49.80 -0.87
N SER A 802 13.73 -50.76 -0.07
CA SER A 802 13.73 -52.16 -0.48
C SER A 802 13.49 -53.10 0.69
N ASP A 803 13.02 -54.30 0.35
CA ASP A 803 12.89 -55.40 1.29
C ASP A 803 13.19 -56.75 0.61
N THR A 804 13.55 -57.76 1.40
CA THR A 804 14.12 -59.01 0.91
C THR A 804 13.42 -60.25 1.48
N THR A 805 13.32 -61.29 0.66
CA THR A 805 12.85 -62.63 1.05
C THR A 805 13.78 -63.71 0.49
N GLU A 806 13.94 -64.81 1.21
CA GLU A 806 14.62 -66.00 0.70
C GLU A 806 13.59 -67.01 0.17
N LEU A 807 13.63 -67.32 -1.13
CA LEU A 807 12.84 -68.40 -1.74
C LEU A 807 13.63 -69.71 -1.68
N VAL A 808 13.06 -70.75 -1.08
CA VAL A 808 13.64 -72.09 -0.99
C VAL A 808 12.74 -73.11 -1.66
N VAL A 809 13.23 -73.77 -2.70
CA VAL A 809 12.49 -74.78 -3.46
C VAL A 809 13.00 -76.19 -3.10
N ARG A 810 12.11 -77.06 -2.60
CA ARG A 810 12.42 -78.46 -2.21
C ARG A 810 11.91 -79.49 -3.24
N GLU A 811 12.57 -80.63 -3.35
CA GLU A 811 12.10 -81.77 -4.15
C GLU A 811 11.01 -82.59 -3.42
N LYS A 812 10.20 -83.37 -4.16
CA LYS A 812 9.11 -84.20 -3.61
C LYS A 812 9.66 -85.57 -3.15
N GLU A 813 9.34 -85.98 -1.92
CA GLU A 813 9.77 -87.26 -1.34
C GLU A 813 8.97 -88.48 -1.86
N SER A 814 9.58 -89.67 -1.87
CA SER A 814 8.96 -90.94 -2.30
C SER A 814 8.32 -91.74 -1.16
N LYS A 815 7.21 -92.42 -1.46
CA LYS A 815 6.43 -93.26 -0.54
C LYS A 815 6.16 -94.68 -1.07
N LEU A 816 6.85 -95.15 -2.11
CA LEU A 816 6.63 -96.50 -2.67
C LEU A 816 7.00 -97.59 -1.66
N SER A 817 6.09 -98.56 -1.43
CA SER A 817 6.37 -99.75 -0.62
C SER A 817 5.69 -100.99 -1.21
N VAL A 818 6.42 -102.11 -1.29
CA VAL A 818 5.96 -103.41 -1.81
C VAL A 818 5.97 -104.45 -0.70
N LYS A 819 4.93 -105.28 -0.63
CA LYS A 819 4.72 -106.26 0.43
C LYS A 819 5.85 -107.28 0.55
N LYS A 820 6.45 -107.39 1.75
CA LYS A 820 7.62 -108.22 2.06
C LYS A 820 7.27 -109.53 2.77
N GLU A 821 6.44 -110.38 2.17
CA GLU A 821 6.00 -111.65 2.79
C GLU A 821 6.75 -112.85 2.18
N ASN A 822 7.56 -113.56 2.98
CA ASN A 822 8.23 -114.78 2.52
C ASN A 822 7.31 -115.99 2.68
N LYS A 823 7.20 -116.83 1.64
CA LYS A 823 6.32 -118.00 1.63
C LYS A 823 7.06 -119.24 1.12
N MET A 824 6.64 -120.42 1.59
CA MET A 824 7.14 -121.71 1.10
C MET A 824 5.96 -122.55 0.61
N LEU A 825 6.04 -123.06 -0.62
CA LEU A 825 5.03 -123.90 -1.24
C LEU A 825 5.63 -125.28 -1.56
N ASN A 826 5.07 -126.32 -0.93
CA ASN A 826 5.40 -127.72 -1.23
C ASN A 826 4.31 -128.30 -2.12
N ILE A 827 4.66 -128.67 -3.34
CA ILE A 827 3.70 -129.09 -4.36
C ILE A 827 3.81 -130.59 -4.59
N THR A 828 2.75 -131.30 -4.22
CA THR A 828 2.61 -132.77 -4.39
C THR A 828 1.80 -133.14 -5.63
N ASN A 829 0.99 -132.21 -6.16
CA ASN A 829 0.20 -132.41 -7.38
C ASN A 829 0.80 -131.58 -8.53
N LEU A 830 1.45 -132.25 -9.48
CA LEU A 830 2.08 -131.63 -10.64
C LEU A 830 1.09 -130.90 -11.58
N GLN A 831 -0.22 -131.15 -11.46
CA GLN A 831 -1.27 -130.45 -12.22
C GLN A 831 -1.77 -129.15 -11.55
N ALA A 832 -1.41 -128.89 -10.28
CA ALA A 832 -1.81 -127.68 -9.57
C ALA A 832 -0.62 -126.70 -9.54
N GLY A 833 -0.56 -125.80 -10.53
CA GLY A 833 0.45 -124.74 -10.61
C GLY A 833 0.56 -123.82 -9.38
N PHE A 834 1.54 -122.91 -9.37
CA PHE A 834 1.72 -121.92 -8.30
C PHE A 834 1.72 -120.47 -8.82
N THR A 835 1.41 -119.52 -7.94
CA THR A 835 1.33 -118.09 -8.27
C THR A 835 2.33 -117.28 -7.44
N ILE A 836 3.03 -116.36 -8.11
CA ILE A 836 3.94 -115.39 -7.52
C ILE A 836 3.22 -114.05 -7.46
N ASP A 837 2.70 -113.72 -6.27
CA ASP A 837 2.01 -112.46 -5.99
C ASP A 837 2.99 -111.30 -5.78
N CYS A 838 2.63 -110.13 -6.31
CA CYS A 838 3.33 -108.87 -6.13
C CYS A 838 2.31 -107.79 -5.73
N VAL A 839 2.35 -107.36 -4.47
CA VAL A 839 1.37 -106.41 -3.89
C VAL A 839 2.09 -105.13 -3.49
N ILE A 840 1.57 -103.98 -3.94
CA ILE A 840 2.07 -102.63 -3.62
C ILE A 840 1.24 -102.07 -2.46
N ASP A 841 1.88 -101.78 -1.33
CA ASP A 841 1.23 -101.32 -0.09
C ASP A 841 1.01 -99.79 -0.08
N SER A 842 1.94 -99.02 -0.65
CA SER A 842 1.83 -97.56 -0.75
C SER A 842 2.48 -97.00 -2.01
N GLN A 843 1.93 -95.88 -2.51
CA GLN A 843 2.40 -95.16 -3.70
C GLN A 843 2.64 -93.67 -3.41
N SER A 844 3.53 -93.03 -4.16
CA SER A 844 3.94 -91.63 -3.97
C SER A 844 2.97 -90.59 -4.53
N SER A 845 2.08 -91.00 -5.44
CA SER A 845 1.06 -90.15 -6.04
C SER A 845 -0.07 -90.99 -6.63
N ASP A 846 -1.27 -90.42 -6.76
CA ASP A 846 -2.38 -91.11 -7.43
C ASP A 846 -2.19 -91.27 -8.95
N ASN A 847 -1.25 -90.50 -9.52
CA ASN A 847 -0.85 -90.59 -10.93
C ASN A 847 0.33 -91.54 -11.17
N SER A 848 0.69 -92.37 -10.17
CA SER A 848 1.79 -93.31 -10.28
C SER A 848 1.47 -94.44 -11.26
N ALA A 849 2.41 -94.71 -12.17
CA ALA A 849 2.39 -95.88 -13.03
C ALA A 849 3.48 -96.87 -12.61
N PHE A 850 3.20 -98.17 -12.69
CA PHE A 850 4.10 -99.20 -12.18
C PHE A 850 4.62 -100.12 -13.28
N GLU A 851 5.91 -100.43 -13.21
CA GLU A 851 6.55 -101.50 -13.96
C GLU A 851 6.94 -102.62 -12.99
N VAL A 852 6.47 -103.84 -13.23
CA VAL A 852 6.66 -104.99 -12.32
C VAL A 852 7.42 -106.09 -13.03
N THR A 853 8.55 -106.51 -12.47
CA THR A 853 9.40 -107.56 -13.02
C THR A 853 9.53 -108.72 -12.03
N TRP A 854 9.27 -109.95 -12.49
CA TRP A 854 9.43 -111.17 -11.70
C TRP A 854 10.78 -111.82 -11.98
N PHE A 855 11.42 -112.32 -10.93
CA PHE A 855 12.72 -112.96 -10.97
C PHE A 855 12.66 -114.35 -10.35
N LYS A 856 13.49 -115.26 -10.87
CA LYS A 856 13.84 -116.53 -10.23
C LYS A 856 15.32 -116.52 -9.85
N VAL A 857 15.61 -116.85 -8.61
CA VAL A 857 16.99 -116.98 -8.12
C VAL A 857 17.59 -118.28 -8.63
N GLN A 858 18.71 -118.19 -9.34
CA GLN A 858 19.53 -119.31 -9.81
C GLN A 858 20.96 -119.17 -9.26
N GLU A 859 21.79 -120.22 -9.40
CA GLU A 859 23.18 -120.22 -8.90
C GLU A 859 24.04 -119.09 -9.51
N GLU A 860 23.80 -118.72 -10.78
CA GLU A 860 24.49 -117.63 -11.48
C GLU A 860 23.89 -116.23 -11.19
N GLY A 861 22.78 -116.14 -10.45
CA GLY A 861 22.08 -114.90 -10.10
C GLY A 861 20.57 -114.91 -10.42
N PRO A 862 19.84 -113.83 -10.10
CA PRO A 862 18.41 -113.73 -10.39
C PRO A 862 18.15 -113.53 -11.88
N VAL A 863 17.40 -114.45 -12.49
CA VAL A 863 17.01 -114.40 -13.91
C VAL A 863 15.61 -113.81 -14.01
N ILE A 864 15.42 -112.89 -14.96
CA ILE A 864 14.10 -112.31 -15.25
C ILE A 864 13.22 -113.39 -15.87
N LEU A 865 12.01 -113.52 -15.34
CA LEU A 865 10.98 -114.40 -15.92
C LEU A 865 10.07 -113.60 -16.84
N PHE A 866 9.57 -112.48 -16.31
CA PHE A 866 8.50 -111.73 -16.92
C PHE A 866 8.55 -110.28 -16.45
N THR A 867 8.19 -109.35 -17.33
CA THR A 867 8.07 -107.92 -17.03
C THR A 867 6.73 -107.41 -17.54
N ALA A 868 5.94 -106.81 -16.66
CA ALA A 868 4.77 -106.02 -17.01
C ALA A 868 5.15 -104.54 -17.00
N LYS A 869 5.21 -103.91 -18.18
CA LYS A 869 5.57 -102.50 -18.32
C LYS A 869 4.42 -101.56 -17.96
N ARG A 870 4.77 -100.32 -17.64
CA ARG A 870 3.84 -99.23 -17.30
C ARG A 870 2.77 -98.94 -18.36
N ASP A 871 3.05 -99.23 -19.63
CA ASP A 871 2.15 -99.02 -20.77
C ASP A 871 1.23 -100.23 -21.05
N GLY A 872 1.30 -101.26 -20.20
CA GLY A 872 0.54 -102.50 -20.36
C GLY A 872 1.22 -103.54 -21.24
N THR A 873 2.39 -103.25 -21.82
CA THR A 873 3.15 -104.23 -22.62
C THR A 873 3.73 -105.31 -21.71
N LEU A 874 3.54 -106.56 -22.11
CA LEU A 874 4.00 -107.74 -21.38
C LEU A 874 5.21 -108.33 -22.11
N HIS A 875 6.32 -108.51 -21.39
CA HIS A 875 7.54 -109.08 -21.93
C HIS A 875 7.91 -110.34 -21.16
N SER A 876 7.90 -111.49 -21.83
CA SER A 876 8.44 -112.74 -21.28
C SER A 876 9.90 -112.87 -21.67
N ALA A 877 10.79 -113.02 -20.68
CA ALA A 877 12.23 -113.18 -20.91
C ALA A 877 12.61 -114.67 -21.14
N ILE A 878 11.67 -115.58 -20.91
CA ILE A 878 11.80 -117.01 -21.16
C ILE A 878 10.76 -117.43 -22.19
N ASN A 879 11.14 -118.30 -23.13
CA ASN A 879 10.34 -118.67 -24.30
C ASN A 879 9.30 -119.77 -24.03
N ASP A 880 8.89 -119.94 -22.78
CA ASP A 880 7.95 -120.98 -22.36
C ASP A 880 6.51 -120.48 -22.47
N LYS A 881 5.70 -121.20 -23.26
CA LYS A 881 4.26 -121.00 -23.47
C LYS A 881 3.41 -121.27 -22.21
N TYR A 882 4.00 -121.21 -21.02
CA TYR A 882 3.41 -121.68 -19.78
C TYR A 882 3.18 -120.59 -18.73
N LEU A 883 3.66 -119.35 -18.86
CA LEU A 883 3.42 -118.31 -17.83
C LEU A 883 2.09 -117.55 -18.05
N VAL A 884 1.26 -117.44 -17.00
CA VAL A 884 -0.01 -116.69 -17.03
C VAL A 884 0.09 -115.44 -16.15
N PHE A 885 0.08 -114.27 -16.78
CA PHE A 885 0.05 -112.99 -16.09
C PHE A 885 -1.38 -112.58 -15.70
N GLY A 886 -1.55 -112.07 -14.49
CA GLY A 886 -2.79 -111.48 -14.01
C GLY A 886 -2.55 -110.17 -13.25
N ARG A 887 -3.46 -109.20 -13.42
CA ARG A 887 -3.48 -107.96 -12.65
C ARG A 887 -4.87 -107.74 -12.04
N PRO A 888 -5.17 -108.37 -10.89
CA PRO A 888 -6.50 -108.27 -10.29
C PRO A 888 -6.84 -106.85 -9.78
N LEU A 889 -5.83 -106.09 -9.35
CA LEU A 889 -5.98 -104.70 -8.89
C LEU A 889 -4.87 -103.83 -9.46
N ALA A 890 -5.05 -102.51 -9.46
CA ALA A 890 -4.03 -101.58 -9.91
C ALA A 890 -2.69 -101.74 -9.17
N THR A 891 -2.74 -102.17 -7.90
CA THR A 891 -1.60 -102.41 -6.99
C THR A 891 -1.30 -103.89 -6.76
N HIS A 892 -1.99 -104.82 -7.43
CA HIS A 892 -1.79 -106.26 -7.26
C HIS A 892 -1.54 -106.92 -8.60
N TYR A 893 -0.33 -107.46 -8.75
CA TYR A 893 0.11 -108.18 -9.92
C TYR A 893 0.42 -109.63 -9.53
N LYS A 894 0.15 -110.57 -10.42
CA LYS A 894 0.34 -112.01 -10.19
C LYS A 894 0.93 -112.67 -11.43
N LEU A 895 1.90 -113.56 -11.23
CA LEU A 895 2.44 -114.41 -12.28
C LEU A 895 2.23 -115.87 -11.89
N THR A 896 1.48 -116.62 -12.69
CA THR A 896 1.14 -118.02 -12.41
C THR A 896 1.88 -118.97 -13.33
N VAL A 897 2.46 -120.01 -12.74
CA VAL A 897 3.07 -121.16 -13.41
C VAL A 897 2.09 -122.33 -13.30
N PRO A 898 1.27 -122.63 -14.32
CA PRO A 898 0.14 -123.56 -14.27
C PRO A 898 0.55 -125.03 -14.38
N GLN A 899 1.65 -125.35 -15.07
CA GLN A 899 2.20 -126.69 -15.22
C GLN A 899 3.60 -126.72 -14.65
N ILE A 900 3.85 -127.59 -13.67
CA ILE A 900 5.09 -127.58 -12.90
C ILE A 900 6.08 -128.58 -13.48
N ASN A 901 7.26 -128.10 -13.85
CA ASN A 901 8.42 -128.89 -14.24
C ASN A 901 9.36 -129.06 -13.02
N PRO A 902 10.08 -130.19 -12.86
CA PRO A 902 11.21 -130.28 -11.93
C PRO A 902 12.19 -129.10 -11.97
N THR A 903 12.34 -128.44 -13.12
CA THR A 903 13.16 -127.23 -13.25
C THR A 903 12.57 -126.00 -12.57
N ASP A 904 11.30 -125.96 -12.17
CA ASP A 904 10.61 -124.83 -11.52
C ASP A 904 10.84 -124.75 -10.01
N VAL A 905 11.62 -125.66 -9.44
CA VAL A 905 12.10 -125.53 -8.06
C VAL A 905 13.01 -124.31 -7.95
N GLY A 906 12.81 -123.49 -6.92
CA GLY A 906 13.63 -122.29 -6.69
C GLY A 906 12.93 -121.21 -5.85
N GLN A 907 13.61 -120.08 -5.72
CA GLN A 907 13.11 -118.89 -5.03
C GLN A 907 12.70 -117.81 -6.03
N TYR A 908 11.58 -117.15 -5.78
CA TYR A 908 10.96 -116.18 -6.67
C TYR A 908 10.63 -114.88 -5.95
N TYR A 909 10.82 -113.72 -6.59
CA TYR A 909 10.37 -112.43 -6.09
C TYR A 909 9.98 -111.49 -7.23
N CYS A 910 9.29 -110.39 -6.94
CA CYS A 910 9.05 -109.30 -7.89
C CYS A 910 9.77 -108.02 -7.48
N GLN A 911 10.08 -107.17 -8.46
CA GLN A 911 10.55 -105.80 -8.27
C GLN A 911 9.57 -104.85 -8.95
N VAL A 912 9.15 -103.82 -8.24
CA VAL A 912 8.27 -102.76 -8.72
C VAL A 912 9.08 -101.48 -8.90
N GLU A 913 8.88 -100.80 -10.01
CA GLU A 913 9.38 -99.46 -10.27
C GLU A 913 8.20 -98.50 -10.44
N GLU A 914 8.21 -97.39 -9.69
CA GLU A 914 7.18 -96.34 -9.76
C GLU A 914 7.64 -95.21 -10.67
N TRP A 915 6.76 -94.80 -11.57
CA TRP A 915 6.99 -93.74 -12.56
C TRP A 915 5.95 -92.64 -12.39
N LEU A 916 6.39 -91.38 -12.45
CA LEU A 916 5.51 -90.21 -12.42
C LEU A 916 5.57 -89.42 -13.73
N PRO A 917 4.44 -88.85 -14.18
CA PRO A 917 4.42 -88.01 -15.37
C PRO A 917 5.09 -86.66 -15.07
N THR A 918 5.94 -86.22 -15.98
CA THR A 918 6.46 -84.85 -16.10
C THR A 918 5.91 -84.22 -17.38
N ALA A 919 6.04 -82.90 -17.55
CA ALA A 919 5.39 -82.12 -18.62
C ALA A 919 5.39 -82.79 -20.02
N ASN A 920 6.50 -83.45 -20.41
CA ASN A 920 6.63 -84.14 -21.71
C ASN A 920 7.19 -85.58 -21.63
N ASN A 921 7.41 -86.17 -20.44
CA ASN A 921 8.03 -87.51 -20.31
C ASN A 921 7.68 -88.19 -18.98
N TRP A 922 8.02 -89.47 -18.82
CA TRP A 922 7.89 -90.21 -17.55
C TRP A 922 9.26 -90.39 -16.90
N LYS A 923 9.38 -90.04 -15.60
CA LYS A 923 10.61 -90.21 -14.83
C LYS A 923 10.44 -91.33 -13.81
N LYS A 924 11.43 -92.23 -13.73
CA LYS A 924 11.50 -93.25 -12.68
C LYS A 924 11.67 -92.52 -11.34
N PHE A 925 10.71 -92.70 -10.45
CA PHE A 925 10.61 -91.97 -9.20
C PHE A 925 11.09 -92.81 -8.01
N ALA A 926 10.75 -94.10 -7.99
CA ALA A 926 11.16 -95.02 -6.92
C ALA A 926 11.22 -96.49 -7.40
N SER A 927 11.82 -97.39 -6.61
CA SER A 927 11.79 -98.83 -6.83
C SER A 927 11.87 -99.61 -5.52
N ASP A 928 11.11 -100.70 -5.40
CA ASP A 928 11.11 -101.60 -4.24
C ASP A 928 10.84 -103.07 -4.67
N LYS A 929 11.17 -104.06 -3.82
CA LYS A 929 11.08 -105.51 -4.10
C LYS A 929 10.02 -106.20 -3.24
N SER A 930 9.46 -107.35 -3.62
CA SER A 930 8.66 -108.17 -2.69
C SER A 930 9.54 -109.03 -1.77
N GLY A 931 8.90 -109.79 -0.88
CA GLY A 931 9.49 -110.97 -0.24
C GLY A 931 9.70 -112.12 -1.23
N GLU A 932 10.28 -113.22 -0.75
CA GLU A 932 10.67 -114.39 -1.54
C GLU A 932 9.69 -115.57 -1.37
N LEU A 933 9.32 -116.18 -2.48
CA LEU A 933 8.52 -117.41 -2.55
C LEU A 933 9.43 -118.60 -2.90
N SER A 934 9.57 -119.57 -1.99
CA SER A 934 10.33 -120.80 -2.20
C SER A 934 9.40 -121.95 -2.62
N VAL A 935 9.69 -122.63 -3.73
CA VAL A 935 8.86 -123.72 -4.28
C VAL A 935 9.63 -125.04 -4.30
N HIS A 936 9.02 -126.12 -3.78
CA HIS A 936 9.57 -127.49 -3.75
C HIS A 936 8.58 -128.53 -4.30
N VAL A 937 9.07 -129.60 -4.96
CA VAL A 937 8.25 -130.65 -5.64
C VAL A 937 8.66 -132.07 -5.20
N HIS A 938 7.71 -133.02 -5.01
CA HIS A 938 7.96 -134.43 -4.61
C HIS A 938 7.52 -135.45 -5.69
N THR A 939 8.27 -136.53 -5.93
CA THR A 939 7.92 -137.67 -6.84
C THR A 939 8.02 -139.04 -6.13
N GLU A 940 7.10 -139.97 -6.43
CA GLU A 940 6.84 -141.20 -5.63
C GLU A 940 7.28 -142.51 -6.34
N GLY A 941 8.11 -143.34 -5.68
CA GLY A 941 8.16 -144.81 -5.89
C GLY A 941 9.46 -145.48 -6.40
N ASP A 942 10.43 -145.80 -5.53
CA ASP A 942 10.95 -147.17 -5.32
C ASP A 942 11.74 -147.27 -4.00
N SER A 943 11.71 -148.43 -3.34
CA SER A 943 12.13 -148.65 -1.94
C SER A 943 13.08 -149.84 -1.75
N LYS A 944 13.99 -149.71 -0.76
CA LYS A 944 14.79 -150.74 -0.02
C LYS A 944 16.09 -151.22 -0.70
N LYS A 945 17.28 -151.33 -0.06
CA LYS A 945 17.74 -151.53 1.35
C LYS A 945 19.12 -150.85 1.51
N LEU A 946 19.30 -149.95 2.48
CA LEU A 946 19.97 -150.14 3.78
C LEU A 946 21.43 -150.67 3.74
N ILE A 947 22.41 -149.75 3.87
CA ILE A 947 23.58 -149.96 4.75
C ILE A 947 23.68 -148.73 5.66
N ASP A 948 23.65 -149.03 6.94
CA ASP A 948 23.82 -148.19 8.10
C ASP A 948 25.28 -147.74 8.22
N LEU A 949 25.53 -146.42 8.30
CA LEU A 949 26.74 -145.89 8.95
C LEU A 949 26.56 -144.43 9.38
N PHE A 950 25.83 -144.22 10.48
CA PHE A 950 26.09 -143.07 11.34
C PHE A 950 27.44 -143.28 12.04
N GLY A 951 28.48 -142.58 11.60
CA GLY A 951 29.77 -142.61 12.26
C GLY A 951 30.81 -141.68 11.63
N LEU A 952 31.08 -140.57 12.30
CA LEU A 952 32.21 -139.64 12.10
C LEU A 952 32.18 -138.67 10.90
N THR A 953 31.40 -137.58 11.02
CA THR A 953 31.89 -136.22 10.67
C THR A 953 31.33 -135.10 11.59
N LEU A 954 30.64 -135.48 12.68
CA LEU A 954 30.15 -134.56 13.73
C LEU A 954 31.17 -134.31 14.87
N ALA A 955 32.43 -134.73 14.70
CA ALA A 955 33.48 -134.63 15.72
C ALA A 955 34.51 -133.50 15.49
N ILE A 956 34.37 -132.66 14.46
CA ILE A 956 35.35 -131.59 14.15
C ILE A 956 34.73 -130.18 14.08
N THR A 957 33.40 -130.05 13.93
CA THR A 957 32.75 -128.73 13.79
C THR A 957 32.14 -128.16 15.08
N ILE A 958 31.83 -129.02 16.06
CA ILE A 958 31.27 -128.59 17.36
C ILE A 958 32.35 -128.14 18.38
N PRO A 959 33.59 -128.69 18.42
CA PRO A 959 34.64 -128.17 19.30
C PRO A 959 35.15 -126.77 18.89
N LEU A 960 35.10 -126.44 17.60
CA LEU A 960 35.61 -125.17 17.05
C LEU A 960 34.71 -123.98 17.38
N ILE A 961 33.39 -124.20 17.45
CA ILE A 961 32.39 -123.19 17.80
C ILE A 961 32.36 -122.97 19.33
N CYS A 962 32.54 -124.03 20.13
CA CYS A 962 32.66 -123.91 21.59
C CYS A 962 33.99 -123.24 22.02
N PHE A 963 35.09 -123.44 21.29
CA PHE A 963 36.37 -122.78 21.55
C PHE A 963 36.33 -121.27 21.23
N LEU A 964 35.66 -120.87 20.14
CA LEU A 964 35.46 -119.46 19.78
C LEU A 964 34.59 -118.71 20.79
N VAL A 965 33.53 -119.35 21.32
CA VAL A 965 32.65 -118.74 22.33
C VAL A 965 33.34 -118.65 23.70
N LEU A 966 34.18 -119.62 24.08
CA LEU A 966 35.00 -119.56 25.30
C LEU A 966 36.10 -118.49 25.24
N VAL A 967 36.74 -118.29 24.08
CA VAL A 967 37.76 -117.23 23.88
C VAL A 967 37.12 -115.83 23.95
N ILE A 968 35.92 -115.64 23.40
CA ILE A 968 35.20 -114.36 23.45
C ILE A 968 34.74 -114.03 24.89
N ILE A 969 34.28 -115.04 25.65
CA ILE A 969 33.88 -114.85 27.05
C ILE A 969 35.11 -114.64 27.97
N LEU A 970 36.26 -115.26 27.68
CA LEU A 970 37.53 -115.02 28.38
C LEU A 970 38.15 -113.65 28.05
N LEU A 971 37.95 -113.12 26.84
CA LEU A 971 38.42 -111.79 26.41
C LEU A 971 37.52 -110.65 26.89
N LEU A 972 36.22 -110.87 27.08
CA LEU A 972 35.28 -109.86 27.58
C LEU A 972 35.10 -109.87 29.11
N GLY A 973 35.53 -110.94 29.81
CA GLY A 973 35.41 -111.09 31.26
C GLY A 973 36.64 -110.68 32.11
N ARG A 974 37.78 -110.34 31.50
CA ARG A 974 39.03 -109.98 32.23
C ARG A 974 39.59 -108.62 31.82
N LYS A 975 38.94 -107.54 32.27
CA LYS A 975 39.56 -106.37 32.94
C LYS A 975 38.62 -105.16 32.93
N ASN A 976 37.63 -105.22 33.80
CA ASN A 976 37.11 -104.02 34.43
C ASN A 976 37.95 -103.77 35.69
N LYS A 977 38.99 -102.91 35.64
CA LYS A 977 39.43 -102.03 36.75
C LYS A 977 40.76 -101.30 36.49
N ARG A 978 40.62 -99.97 36.53
CA ARG A 978 41.43 -98.95 37.22
C ARG A 978 42.82 -98.53 36.69
N ASN A 979 42.90 -97.20 36.57
CA ASN A 979 44.04 -96.29 36.80
C ASN A 979 45.11 -96.29 35.69
N SER A 980 45.80 -95.21 35.35
CA SER A 980 45.84 -93.78 35.74
C SER A 980 47.04 -93.20 34.97
N ASP A 981 47.01 -91.90 34.61
CA ASP A 981 48.18 -91.05 34.31
C ASP A 981 49.09 -91.44 33.12
N LEU A 982 49.93 -90.59 32.51
CA LEU A 982 50.05 -89.15 32.30
C LEU A 982 51.40 -89.00 31.54
N LYS A 983 51.43 -88.28 30.40
CA LYS A 983 52.65 -87.66 29.76
C LYS A 983 53.74 -88.66 29.26
N LYS A 984 54.60 -88.39 28.28
CA LYS A 984 55.00 -87.19 27.52
C LYS A 984 55.86 -87.62 26.30
N LYS A 985 55.57 -86.98 25.16
CA LYS A 985 56.47 -86.25 24.24
C LYS A 985 57.84 -86.81 23.83
N LYS A 986 58.11 -86.76 22.51
CA LYS A 986 59.13 -85.95 21.79
C LYS A 986 59.16 -86.42 20.32
N ALA A 987 59.52 -85.65 19.28
CA ALA A 987 59.71 -84.23 18.98
C ALA A 987 60.09 -84.19 17.49
N CYS A 988 59.71 -83.19 16.68
CA CYS A 988 60.50 -82.01 16.24
C CYS A 988 60.09 -81.77 14.76
N LEU A 989 60.07 -80.59 14.13
CA LEU A 989 60.66 -79.28 14.39
C LEU A 989 59.79 -78.14 13.80
N TRP A 990 59.69 -77.01 14.53
CA TRP A 990 59.88 -75.58 14.17
C TRP A 990 59.29 -75.01 12.85
N ALA A 991 58.70 -73.81 12.79
CA ALA A 991 59.13 -72.56 13.45
C ALA A 991 57.98 -71.55 13.76
N GLU A 992 57.94 -71.16 15.03
CA GLU A 992 57.88 -69.81 15.67
C GLU A 992 58.09 -68.54 14.78
N ASN A 993 57.50 -67.36 15.05
CA ASN A 993 57.65 -66.56 16.29
C ASN A 993 56.58 -65.44 16.52
N HIS A 994 56.40 -65.11 17.81
CA HIS A 994 55.56 -64.13 18.54
C HIS A 994 55.99 -62.61 18.43
N PRO A 995 55.57 -61.60 19.25
CA PRO A 995 54.63 -61.49 20.41
C PRO A 995 53.73 -60.20 20.52
N LEU A 996 53.03 -60.11 21.67
CA LEU A 996 52.17 -59.05 22.25
C LEU A 996 52.88 -57.78 22.82
N ASN A 997 52.08 -56.70 22.90
CA ASN A 997 51.98 -55.59 23.87
C ASN A 997 53.13 -54.58 24.12
N SER A 998 52.86 -53.28 23.82
CA SER A 998 52.80 -52.17 24.82
C SER A 998 52.26 -50.85 24.23
N VAL A 999 51.38 -50.20 25.00
CA VAL A 999 50.78 -48.82 24.97
C VAL A 999 51.92 -47.74 24.80
N PRO A 1000 51.76 -46.45 24.36
CA PRO A 1000 50.66 -45.52 24.72
C PRO A 1000 50.33 -44.29 23.81
N LYS A 1001 49.26 -43.58 24.20
CA LYS A 1001 49.06 -42.10 24.26
C LYS A 1001 49.47 -41.15 23.11
N VAL A 1002 48.51 -40.24 22.86
CA VAL A 1002 48.65 -38.77 22.72
C VAL A 1002 48.74 -38.17 21.31
N THR A 1003 47.69 -37.42 20.99
CA THR A 1003 47.54 -36.34 20.00
C THR A 1003 48.58 -35.23 20.18
N PRO A 1004 48.96 -34.50 19.12
CA PRO A 1004 48.45 -33.13 18.94
C PRO A 1004 48.09 -32.85 17.46
N ALA A 1005 47.03 -32.09 17.15
CA ALA A 1005 47.02 -30.62 16.98
C ALA A 1005 48.05 -30.13 15.94
N ALA A 1006 47.80 -29.21 15.02
CA ALA A 1006 46.68 -28.41 14.54
C ALA A 1006 47.27 -27.60 13.36
N ARG A 1007 46.41 -26.93 12.56
CA ARG A 1007 46.74 -25.84 11.60
C ARG A 1007 47.48 -26.28 10.31
N HIS A 1008 47.26 -25.70 9.13
CA HIS A 1008 46.46 -24.56 8.70
C HIS A 1008 46.34 -24.58 7.17
N HIS A 1009 45.25 -23.97 6.67
CA HIS A 1009 45.10 -23.16 5.45
C HIS A 1009 45.50 -23.78 4.09
N SER A 1010 44.69 -23.71 3.05
CA SER A 1010 43.75 -22.65 2.62
C SER A 1010 42.54 -23.25 1.89
#